data_AF-A0A938MZ49-F1
#
_entry.id   AF-A0A938MZ49-F1
#
_cell.length_a   1.000
_cell.length_b   1.000
_cell.length_c   1.000
_cell.angle_alpha   90.00
_cell.angle_beta   90.00
_cell.angle_gamma   90.00
#
_symmetry.space_group_name_H-M   'P 1'
#
loop_
_entity.id
_entity.type
_entity.pdbx_description
1 polymer ?
#
loop_
_entity_poly.entity_id
_entity_poly.type
_entity_poly.pdbx_seq_one_letter_code
_entity_poly.pdbx_strand_id
1 'polypeptide(L)'
;MTSVRYPNGRLAHWTYGTSGGTGDVLNRVEAINDDSSGSPGSAFSEYTYLGSGRIVVEDYVQPDVRLTLDSGTAGEYAGLDRFGRVVDHLWYDYGASADRDRFTYGYDRASSRLYRENTVASAKDEYYTYDEVNRLATFDRGDLNANKDAISGTPVKEEDWGLDMTGNWTDFLLKTSGTTDLNQDRAHNPVNEITGITETTGTAWIDPVHDRAGNMTTVPKPSSLANGLTCKWDAWNRLVEVKDGATVVAVYEYDGLARRVKSHVDSQSPGNPDGVDAYVHFFHNQGWQELESRVSASENIGPESLQPQYQYVWSQRYIDAPILRDKNTDTDGLCDDERLYYLGDANFNITTLIDTSGDPLERYVYTPYGVLTIYDATWSNIRSASSYSNAYTYTGRQLDTETGLFYYRHRVYHSQLGRFASTDPVGYEENVNLFCYSRCSPAVYTDSTGKGIWSKYPTWLDRDLSAEAIQELIDRETDPIRRKELGTAKKIKEQTKRLKDKIRGGGRRGGGRLGGGAAGGAILIVLAYPGTCYAPQPDFRPCNCSCRITTDTLEQTWFQKYIGNPFGDNMISRTVTTEVENLGEMTVTQCYMRGSFEETEWVSGDHYFTRTTSKVCRCLAVVDERNGDEANTDSDGNAIAESGSTP
;
A
#
# COMPACT_ATOMS: atom_id res chain seq x y z
N MET A 1 -1.61 -7.83 16.43
CA MET A 1 -1.43 -6.68 17.35
C MET A 1 -2.65 -6.65 18.24
N THR A 2 -2.54 -6.55 19.56
CA THR A 2 -3.71 -6.66 20.46
C THR A 2 -4.35 -5.31 20.78
N SER A 3 -3.57 -4.24 20.89
CA SER A 3 -4.09 -2.88 21.06
C SER A 3 -3.12 -1.79 20.57
N VAL A 4 -3.68 -0.63 20.26
CA VAL A 4 -2.97 0.64 20.01
C VAL A 4 -3.25 1.57 21.20
N ARG A 5 -2.24 2.30 21.68
CA ARG A 5 -2.41 3.41 22.63
C ARG A 5 -2.24 4.74 21.92
N TYR A 6 -3.19 5.65 22.12
CA TYR A 6 -3.20 7.02 21.61
C TYR A 6 -2.41 7.94 22.56
N PRO A 7 -1.90 9.10 22.08
CA PRO A 7 -1.13 10.03 22.92
C PRO A 7 -1.88 10.57 24.16
N ASN A 8 -3.21 10.75 24.12
CA ASN A 8 -3.99 11.09 25.33
C ASN A 8 -4.13 9.93 26.34
N GLY A 9 -3.70 8.72 25.97
CA GLY A 9 -3.73 7.52 26.81
C GLY A 9 -4.83 6.52 26.46
N ARG A 10 -5.83 6.89 25.63
CA ARG A 10 -6.88 5.98 25.13
C ARG A 10 -6.30 4.70 24.51
N LEU A 11 -7.04 3.61 24.58
CA LEU A 11 -6.73 2.37 23.87
C LEU A 11 -7.80 2.07 22.81
N ALA A 12 -7.40 1.42 21.72
CA ALA A 12 -8.30 0.65 20.87
C ALA A 12 -7.77 -0.79 20.79
N HIS A 13 -8.67 -1.78 20.75
CA HIS A 13 -8.33 -3.20 20.87
C HIS A 13 -8.72 -4.00 19.62
N TRP A 14 -7.79 -4.82 19.14
CA TRP A 14 -7.97 -5.73 18.00
C TRP A 14 -8.18 -7.14 18.55
N THR A 15 -9.40 -7.67 18.39
CA THR A 15 -9.76 -9.03 18.78
C THR A 15 -9.63 -9.99 17.60
N TYR A 16 -9.31 -11.25 17.88
CA TYR A 16 -9.08 -12.32 16.89
C TYR A 16 -10.09 -13.46 17.08
N GLY A 17 -11.28 -13.15 17.60
CA GLY A 17 -12.32 -14.13 17.93
C GLY A 17 -11.96 -15.05 19.10
N THR A 18 -12.55 -16.25 19.10
CA THR A 18 -12.31 -17.27 20.13
C THR A 18 -11.00 -18.02 19.92
N SER A 19 -10.26 -18.31 20.99
CA SER A 19 -8.96 -18.98 20.86
C SER A 19 -9.10 -20.43 20.37
N GLY A 20 -8.25 -20.83 19.43
CA GLY A 20 -8.38 -22.04 18.62
C GLY A 20 -9.44 -21.96 17.51
N GLY A 21 -10.18 -20.84 17.43
CA GLY A 21 -11.12 -20.53 16.35
C GLY A 21 -10.42 -20.04 15.07
N THR A 22 -11.20 -19.84 14.01
CA THR A 22 -10.67 -19.48 12.67
C THR A 22 -10.13 -18.06 12.57
N GLY A 23 -10.52 -17.14 13.47
CA GLY A 23 -9.87 -15.84 13.63
C GLY A 23 -8.44 -16.00 14.14
N ASP A 24 -8.31 -16.50 15.37
CA ASP A 24 -7.06 -16.77 16.11
C ASP A 24 -6.05 -17.57 15.29
N VAL A 25 -6.45 -18.75 14.79
CA VAL A 25 -5.56 -19.67 14.04
C VAL A 25 -5.07 -19.06 12.71
N LEU A 26 -5.79 -18.12 12.12
CA LEU A 26 -5.39 -17.43 10.89
C LEU A 26 -4.86 -16.00 11.14
N ASN A 27 -4.78 -15.54 12.38
CA ASN A 27 -4.45 -14.16 12.76
C ASN A 27 -5.34 -13.10 12.05
N ARG A 28 -6.62 -13.42 11.80
CA ARG A 28 -7.58 -12.47 11.20
C ARG A 28 -8.25 -11.66 12.31
N VAL A 29 -8.26 -10.33 12.17
CA VAL A 29 -8.93 -9.41 13.09
C VAL A 29 -10.43 -9.60 12.94
N GLU A 30 -11.11 -10.03 14.00
CA GLU A 30 -12.55 -10.26 14.01
C GLU A 30 -13.31 -8.97 14.34
N ALA A 31 -12.77 -8.14 15.24
CA ALA A 31 -13.28 -6.78 15.50
C ALA A 31 -12.20 -5.79 15.95
N ILE A 32 -12.45 -4.50 15.75
CA ILE A 32 -11.74 -3.39 16.41
C ILE A 32 -12.71 -2.74 17.40
N ASN A 33 -12.27 -2.55 18.64
CA ASN A 33 -13.12 -2.27 19.79
C ASN A 33 -12.59 -1.06 20.57
N ASP A 34 -13.48 -0.32 21.25
CA ASP A 34 -13.10 0.74 22.18
C ASP A 34 -12.47 0.17 23.46
N ASP A 35 -11.94 1.04 24.33
CA ASP A 35 -11.45 0.61 25.65
C ASP A 35 -12.58 0.45 26.67
N SER A 36 -12.57 -0.69 27.36
CA SER A 36 -13.34 -0.96 28.57
C SER A 36 -12.39 -1.23 29.74
N SER A 37 -11.76 -0.16 30.26
CA SER A 37 -10.82 -0.20 31.40
C SER A 37 -9.60 -1.11 31.16
N GLY A 38 -8.93 -0.94 30.02
CA GLY A 38 -7.76 -1.70 29.60
C GLY A 38 -8.07 -3.05 28.93
N SER A 39 -9.35 -3.34 28.67
CA SER A 39 -9.85 -4.55 27.97
C SER A 39 -10.70 -4.15 26.76
N PRO A 40 -10.93 -5.04 25.77
CA PRO A 40 -11.84 -4.75 24.65
C PRO A 40 -13.26 -4.44 25.15
N GLY A 41 -13.81 -3.30 24.74
CA GLY A 41 -15.18 -2.87 24.99
C GLY A 41 -16.13 -3.21 23.83
N SER A 42 -17.01 -2.27 23.50
CA SER A 42 -17.87 -2.34 22.31
C SER A 42 -17.06 -2.29 21.01
N ALA A 43 -17.47 -3.07 20.00
CA ALA A 43 -16.90 -3.00 18.67
C ALA A 43 -17.20 -1.63 18.02
N PHE A 44 -16.17 -0.99 17.47
CA PHE A 44 -16.35 0.05 16.45
C PHE A 44 -16.69 -0.58 15.10
N SER A 45 -16.04 -1.71 14.81
CA SER A 45 -16.29 -2.45 13.58
C SER A 45 -15.96 -3.94 13.71
N GLU A 46 -16.76 -4.78 13.05
CA GLU A 46 -16.61 -6.24 12.96
C GLU A 46 -16.39 -6.70 11.51
N TYR A 47 -15.67 -7.82 11.33
CA TYR A 47 -15.17 -8.29 10.03
C TYR A 47 -15.56 -9.72 9.68
N THR A 48 -16.31 -9.90 8.59
CA THR A 48 -16.53 -11.22 7.96
C THR A 48 -15.60 -11.41 6.76
N TYR A 49 -15.08 -12.63 6.60
CA TYR A 49 -14.00 -12.94 5.64
C TYR A 49 -14.34 -14.10 4.70
N LEU A 50 -14.15 -13.88 3.40
CA LEU A 50 -14.03 -14.93 2.39
C LEU A 50 -12.60 -15.50 2.41
N GLY A 51 -12.50 -16.79 2.73
CA GLY A 51 -11.23 -17.53 2.73
C GLY A 51 -10.23 -17.04 3.79
N SER A 52 -8.96 -16.97 3.40
CA SER A 52 -7.84 -16.71 4.33
C SER A 52 -7.68 -15.25 4.76
N GLY A 53 -8.33 -14.28 4.11
CA GLY A 53 -8.11 -12.87 4.44
C GLY A 53 -8.85 -11.82 3.60
N ARG A 54 -9.76 -12.18 2.68
CA ARG A 54 -10.56 -11.17 1.98
C ARG A 54 -11.73 -10.74 2.85
N ILE A 55 -11.76 -9.48 3.29
CA ILE A 55 -12.93 -8.90 3.95
C ILE A 55 -14.10 -8.83 2.95
N VAL A 56 -15.29 -9.26 3.39
CA VAL A 56 -16.55 -9.24 2.62
C VAL A 56 -17.70 -8.56 3.36
N VAL A 57 -17.61 -8.47 4.69
CA VAL A 57 -18.40 -7.53 5.49
C VAL A 57 -17.46 -6.71 6.36
N GLU A 58 -17.63 -5.39 6.34
CA GLU A 58 -17.18 -4.50 7.41
C GLU A 58 -18.43 -3.88 8.02
N ASP A 59 -18.73 -4.24 9.27
CA ASP A 59 -19.94 -3.83 9.98
C ASP A 59 -19.60 -2.69 10.95
N TYR A 60 -20.39 -1.61 11.02
CA TYR A 60 -20.25 -0.53 12.01
C TYR A 60 -21.41 -0.63 13.02
N VAL A 61 -21.13 -1.28 14.14
CA VAL A 61 -22.12 -1.80 15.10
C VAL A 61 -22.87 -0.69 15.88
N GLN A 62 -22.29 0.51 16.01
CA GLN A 62 -22.97 1.63 16.68
C GLN A 62 -24.05 2.30 15.80
N PRO A 63 -23.77 2.69 14.53
CA PRO A 63 -24.78 3.28 13.65
C PRO A 63 -25.70 2.27 12.94
N ASP A 64 -25.55 0.96 13.17
CA ASP A 64 -26.24 -0.12 12.44
C ASP A 64 -26.03 -0.09 10.90
N VAL A 65 -24.86 0.35 10.43
CA VAL A 65 -24.51 0.46 9.00
C VAL A 65 -23.32 -0.42 8.63
N ARG A 66 -23.42 -1.20 7.54
CA ARG A 66 -22.36 -2.12 7.12
C ARG A 66 -22.10 -2.14 5.62
N LEU A 67 -20.84 -2.31 5.24
CA LEU A 67 -20.45 -2.69 3.89
C LEU A 67 -20.67 -4.20 3.72
N THR A 68 -21.41 -4.61 2.70
CA THR A 68 -21.66 -6.01 2.35
C THR A 68 -21.26 -6.28 0.89
N LEU A 69 -20.47 -7.33 0.69
CA LEU A 69 -20.13 -7.93 -0.60
C LEU A 69 -20.65 -9.39 -0.73
N ASP A 70 -21.23 -9.92 0.35
CA ASP A 70 -21.78 -11.28 0.48
C ASP A 70 -23.30 -11.34 0.25
N SER A 71 -24.05 -10.27 0.56
CA SER A 71 -25.49 -10.21 0.28
C SER A 71 -25.84 -9.66 -1.11
N GLY A 72 -26.99 -10.09 -1.65
CA GLY A 72 -27.53 -9.66 -2.95
C GLY A 72 -28.48 -10.70 -3.56
N THR A 73 -28.87 -10.51 -4.82
CA THR A 73 -29.89 -11.35 -5.49
C THR A 73 -29.34 -12.58 -6.21
N ALA A 74 -28.01 -12.79 -6.24
CA ALA A 74 -27.38 -13.84 -7.03
C ALA A 74 -26.12 -14.44 -6.37
N GLY A 75 -26.30 -15.46 -5.54
CA GLY A 75 -25.20 -16.21 -4.91
C GLY A 75 -24.77 -15.67 -3.54
N GLU A 76 -23.81 -16.36 -2.93
CA GLU A 76 -23.27 -16.10 -1.57
C GLU A 76 -22.23 -14.96 -1.52
N TYR A 77 -21.84 -14.43 -2.69
CA TYR A 77 -20.87 -13.34 -2.85
C TYR A 77 -21.28 -12.42 -4.00
N ALA A 78 -22.54 -11.96 -3.97
CA ALA A 78 -23.16 -11.22 -5.07
C ALA A 78 -22.46 -9.89 -5.42
N GLY A 79 -21.74 -9.28 -4.46
CA GLY A 79 -20.92 -8.08 -4.69
C GLY A 79 -19.63 -8.34 -5.46
N LEU A 80 -19.29 -9.60 -5.76
CA LEU A 80 -18.03 -10.01 -6.38
C LEU A 80 -18.23 -10.76 -7.70
N ASP A 81 -17.44 -10.42 -8.72
CA ASP A 81 -17.37 -11.22 -9.94
C ASP A 81 -16.48 -12.47 -9.78
N ARG A 82 -16.48 -13.33 -10.81
CA ARG A 82 -15.69 -14.58 -10.85
C ARG A 82 -14.17 -14.40 -10.78
N PHE A 83 -13.67 -13.17 -10.95
CA PHE A 83 -12.26 -12.81 -10.83
C PHE A 83 -11.98 -12.10 -9.50
N GLY A 84 -13.00 -11.91 -8.65
CA GLY A 84 -12.91 -11.23 -7.36
C GLY A 84 -12.95 -9.70 -7.46
N ARG A 85 -13.36 -9.13 -8.59
CA ARG A 85 -13.55 -7.67 -8.73
C ARG A 85 -14.88 -7.28 -8.08
N VAL A 86 -14.95 -6.12 -7.43
CA VAL A 86 -16.19 -5.64 -6.78
C VAL A 86 -17.13 -5.09 -7.85
N VAL A 87 -18.32 -5.69 -7.98
CA VAL A 87 -19.36 -5.34 -8.96
C VAL A 87 -20.62 -4.74 -8.34
N ASP A 88 -20.85 -4.97 -7.04
CA ASP A 88 -21.83 -4.25 -6.22
C ASP A 88 -21.18 -3.97 -4.86
N HIS A 89 -21.27 -2.73 -4.39
CA HIS A 89 -20.59 -2.23 -3.19
C HIS A 89 -21.63 -1.45 -2.38
N LEU A 90 -22.29 -2.18 -1.47
CA LEU A 90 -23.46 -1.72 -0.73
C LEU A 90 -23.09 -1.42 0.72
N TRP A 91 -23.26 -0.16 1.13
CA TRP A 91 -23.39 0.26 2.52
C TRP A 91 -24.86 0.25 2.91
N TYR A 92 -25.28 -0.81 3.61
CA TYR A 92 -26.65 -1.02 4.04
C TYR A 92 -26.80 -0.70 5.53
N ASP A 93 -27.75 0.18 5.84
CA ASP A 93 -28.24 0.41 7.19
C ASP A 93 -29.30 -0.65 7.50
N TYR A 94 -29.01 -1.52 8.46
CA TYR A 94 -29.92 -2.60 8.86
C TYR A 94 -30.88 -2.20 10.00
N GLY A 95 -30.64 -1.07 10.68
CA GLY A 95 -31.55 -0.49 11.67
C GLY A 95 -32.73 0.23 11.00
N ALA A 96 -32.45 1.08 10.01
CA ALA A 96 -33.42 1.77 9.16
C ALA A 96 -33.91 0.93 7.96
N SER A 97 -33.19 -0.14 7.61
CA SER A 97 -33.41 -0.97 6.41
C SER A 97 -33.32 -0.18 5.09
N ALA A 98 -32.19 0.50 4.88
CA ALA A 98 -31.97 1.40 3.74
C ALA A 98 -30.53 1.35 3.19
N ASP A 99 -30.39 1.46 1.87
CA ASP A 99 -29.09 1.66 1.21
C ASP A 99 -28.61 3.10 1.51
N ARG A 100 -27.53 3.27 2.29
CA ARG A 100 -26.97 4.60 2.63
C ARG A 100 -26.01 5.11 1.55
N ASP A 101 -25.22 4.20 0.99
CA ASP A 101 -24.44 4.37 -0.24
C ASP A 101 -24.43 3.03 -1.00
N ARG A 102 -24.55 3.06 -2.33
CA ARG A 102 -24.40 1.86 -3.15
C ARG A 102 -23.88 2.17 -4.53
N PHE A 103 -22.86 1.41 -4.94
CA PHE A 103 -22.20 1.57 -6.23
C PHE A 103 -22.07 0.24 -6.97
N THR A 104 -22.56 0.17 -8.21
CA THR A 104 -22.35 -1.01 -9.09
C THR A 104 -21.32 -0.71 -10.18
N TYR A 105 -20.54 -1.71 -10.58
CA TYR A 105 -19.36 -1.51 -11.44
C TYR A 105 -19.31 -2.46 -12.63
N GLY A 106 -19.05 -1.90 -13.81
CA GLY A 106 -18.70 -2.64 -15.02
C GLY A 106 -17.19 -2.67 -15.22
N TYR A 107 -16.67 -3.78 -15.76
CA TYR A 107 -15.26 -3.91 -16.12
C TYR A 107 -15.12 -4.59 -17.47
N ASP A 108 -14.02 -4.26 -18.16
CA ASP A 108 -13.61 -4.91 -19.39
C ASP A 108 -12.85 -6.24 -19.10
N ARG A 109 -12.05 -6.70 -20.08
CA ARG A 109 -11.19 -7.88 -19.94
C ARG A 109 -9.83 -7.60 -19.29
N ALA A 110 -9.31 -6.37 -19.36
CA ALA A 110 -8.10 -5.96 -18.64
C ALA A 110 -8.36 -5.70 -17.14
N SER A 111 -9.63 -5.48 -16.76
CA SER A 111 -10.09 -4.94 -15.46
C SER A 111 -10.04 -3.41 -15.33
N SER A 112 -9.95 -2.73 -16.47
CA SER A 112 -10.33 -1.33 -16.64
C SER A 112 -11.83 -1.20 -16.35
N ARG A 113 -12.22 -0.18 -15.58
CA ARG A 113 -13.62 0.01 -15.12
C ARG A 113 -14.40 0.76 -16.19
N LEU A 114 -15.41 0.15 -16.79
CA LEU A 114 -16.21 0.77 -17.84
C LEU A 114 -17.31 1.70 -17.29
N TYR A 115 -17.88 1.38 -16.13
CA TYR A 115 -18.86 2.25 -15.46
C TYR A 115 -18.82 2.14 -13.93
N ARG A 116 -19.38 3.15 -13.25
CA ARG A 116 -19.72 3.21 -11.82
C ARG A 116 -21.12 3.83 -11.70
N GLU A 117 -22.13 3.00 -11.47
CA GLU A 117 -23.50 3.42 -11.20
C GLU A 117 -23.66 3.81 -9.73
N ASN A 118 -24.42 4.85 -9.41
CA ASN A 118 -24.78 5.29 -8.07
C ASN A 118 -26.28 5.13 -7.85
N THR A 119 -26.70 3.97 -7.34
CA THR A 119 -28.13 3.63 -7.25
C THR A 119 -28.88 4.43 -6.17
N VAL A 120 -28.19 5.27 -5.38
CA VAL A 120 -28.79 6.16 -4.37
C VAL A 120 -28.83 7.64 -4.81
N ALA A 121 -28.30 8.00 -5.99
CA ALA A 121 -28.36 9.38 -6.50
C ALA A 121 -28.28 9.49 -8.03
N SER A 122 -29.33 10.03 -8.65
CA SER A 122 -29.36 10.29 -10.10
C SER A 122 -28.41 11.40 -10.54
N ALA A 123 -28.06 11.37 -11.82
CA ALA A 123 -27.03 12.19 -12.44
C ALA A 123 -25.66 12.12 -11.73
N LYS A 124 -25.34 10.99 -11.09
CA LYS A 124 -24.05 10.67 -10.43
C LYS A 124 -23.45 9.34 -10.89
N ASP A 125 -24.04 8.70 -11.91
CA ASP A 125 -23.40 7.58 -12.58
C ASP A 125 -22.23 8.08 -13.41
N GLU A 126 -21.24 7.22 -13.61
CA GLU A 126 -20.00 7.53 -14.31
C GLU A 126 -19.70 6.45 -15.36
N TYR A 127 -19.26 6.90 -16.52
CA TYR A 127 -18.80 6.08 -17.63
C TYR A 127 -17.37 6.49 -17.99
N TYR A 128 -16.55 5.52 -18.40
CA TYR A 128 -15.12 5.73 -18.63
C TYR A 128 -14.66 5.04 -19.91
N THR A 129 -13.85 5.72 -20.72
CA THR A 129 -13.15 5.09 -21.86
C THR A 129 -11.63 5.15 -21.67
N TYR A 130 -10.94 4.24 -22.35
CA TYR A 130 -9.49 4.04 -22.21
C TYR A 130 -8.82 3.96 -23.57
N ASP A 131 -7.55 4.32 -23.61
CA ASP A 131 -6.70 4.09 -24.79
C ASP A 131 -6.24 2.63 -24.92
N GLU A 132 -5.50 2.34 -26.01
CA GLU A 132 -5.01 0.99 -26.33
C GLU A 132 -4.05 0.39 -25.28
N VAL A 133 -3.58 1.20 -24.31
CA VAL A 133 -2.70 0.79 -23.21
C VAL A 133 -3.37 0.93 -21.82
N ASN A 134 -4.71 1.01 -21.77
CA ASN A 134 -5.54 1.04 -20.56
C ASN A 134 -5.39 2.29 -19.67
N ARG A 135 -4.95 3.41 -20.24
CA ARG A 135 -4.97 4.72 -19.58
C ARG A 135 -6.30 5.42 -19.84
N LEU A 136 -6.82 6.11 -18.84
CA LEU A 136 -8.12 6.77 -18.87
C LEU A 136 -8.10 7.94 -19.86
N ALA A 137 -8.93 7.85 -20.91
CA ALA A 137 -8.97 8.80 -22.02
C ALA A 137 -10.17 9.74 -21.94
N THR A 138 -11.36 9.24 -21.56
CA THR A 138 -12.54 10.08 -21.31
C THR A 138 -13.31 9.66 -20.06
N PHE A 139 -14.08 10.60 -19.53
CA PHE A 139 -14.96 10.44 -18.38
C PHE A 139 -16.26 11.21 -18.57
N ASP A 140 -17.39 10.50 -18.55
CA ASP A 140 -18.72 11.09 -18.54
C ASP A 140 -19.39 10.87 -17.18
N ARG A 141 -20.11 11.88 -16.68
CA ARG A 141 -21.04 11.76 -15.55
C ARG A 141 -22.46 12.10 -15.97
N GLY A 142 -23.43 11.30 -15.54
CA GLY A 142 -24.86 11.51 -15.81
C GLY A 142 -25.72 10.40 -15.21
N ASP A 143 -26.77 10.00 -15.91
CA ASP A 143 -27.48 8.75 -15.66
C ASP A 143 -27.05 7.74 -16.74
N LEU A 144 -26.70 6.51 -16.39
CA LEU A 144 -26.33 5.47 -17.36
C LEU A 144 -27.54 5.08 -18.23
N ASN A 145 -27.27 4.71 -19.48
CA ASN A 145 -28.29 4.12 -20.33
C ASN A 145 -28.61 2.66 -19.90
N ALA A 146 -29.71 2.09 -20.43
CA ALA A 146 -30.18 0.76 -20.03
C ALA A 146 -29.23 -0.40 -20.35
N ASN A 147 -28.24 -0.21 -21.24
CA ASN A 147 -27.20 -1.20 -21.54
C ASN A 147 -25.96 -1.04 -20.64
N LYS A 148 -25.83 0.12 -19.96
CA LYS A 148 -24.62 0.61 -19.28
C LYS A 148 -23.39 0.70 -20.20
N ASP A 149 -23.63 1.05 -21.47
CA ASP A 149 -22.59 1.22 -22.50
C ASP A 149 -22.31 2.69 -22.88
N ALA A 150 -23.07 3.65 -22.35
CA ALA A 150 -22.81 5.09 -22.34
C ALA A 150 -23.72 5.82 -21.30
N ILE A 151 -23.47 7.11 -21.07
CA ILE A 151 -24.43 8.00 -20.39
C ILE A 151 -25.64 8.28 -21.31
N SER A 152 -26.82 8.45 -20.70
CA SER A 152 -28.08 8.73 -21.37
C SER A 152 -28.26 10.23 -21.62
N GLY A 153 -28.34 10.63 -22.89
CA GLY A 153 -28.50 12.04 -23.26
C GLY A 153 -27.18 12.80 -23.24
N THR A 154 -27.18 14.00 -22.65
CA THR A 154 -25.98 14.84 -22.50
C THR A 154 -25.40 14.66 -21.10
N PRO A 155 -24.10 14.31 -20.95
CA PRO A 155 -23.45 14.24 -19.64
C PRO A 155 -23.60 15.56 -18.86
N VAL A 156 -23.88 15.48 -17.56
CA VAL A 156 -23.89 16.67 -16.70
C VAL A 156 -22.48 17.24 -16.55
N LYS A 157 -21.46 16.38 -16.63
CA LYS A 157 -20.04 16.73 -16.72
C LYS A 157 -19.30 15.70 -17.58
N GLU A 158 -18.32 16.17 -18.34
CA GLU A 158 -17.49 15.42 -19.28
C GLU A 158 -16.04 15.92 -19.15
N GLU A 159 -15.06 15.01 -19.01
CA GLU A 159 -13.62 15.32 -18.98
C GLU A 159 -12.86 14.39 -19.93
N ASP A 160 -12.13 14.95 -20.89
CA ASP A 160 -11.30 14.22 -21.86
C ASP A 160 -9.81 14.57 -21.70
N TRP A 161 -8.94 13.57 -21.93
CA TRP A 161 -7.49 13.66 -21.81
C TRP A 161 -6.77 13.00 -22.99
N GLY A 162 -6.19 13.79 -23.89
CA GLY A 162 -5.13 13.31 -24.78
C GLY A 162 -3.86 13.01 -23.98
N LEU A 163 -3.21 11.87 -24.27
CA LEU A 163 -2.08 11.35 -23.50
C LEU A 163 -0.89 11.02 -24.42
N ASP A 164 0.27 11.64 -24.19
CA ASP A 164 1.50 11.29 -24.91
C ASP A 164 1.99 9.86 -24.56
N MET A 165 3.04 9.37 -25.21
CA MET A 165 3.56 8.00 -24.97
C MET A 165 4.05 7.76 -23.52
N THR A 166 4.27 8.81 -22.73
CA THR A 166 4.67 8.75 -21.31
C THR A 166 3.54 9.06 -20.33
N GLY A 167 2.32 9.33 -20.83
CA GLY A 167 1.14 9.63 -20.01
C GLY A 167 1.06 11.09 -19.52
N ASN A 168 1.81 12.01 -20.12
CA ASN A 168 1.52 13.43 -19.92
C ASN A 168 0.20 13.78 -20.62
N TRP A 169 -0.64 14.59 -19.97
CA TRP A 169 -1.83 15.16 -20.61
C TRP A 169 -1.35 16.17 -21.66
N THR A 170 -1.45 15.84 -22.95
CA THR A 170 -1.15 16.78 -24.05
C THR A 170 -2.19 17.89 -24.15
N ASP A 171 -3.40 17.57 -23.72
CA ASP A 171 -4.58 18.41 -23.78
C ASP A 171 -5.54 18.03 -22.64
N PHE A 172 -6.47 18.93 -22.32
CA PHE A 172 -7.52 18.70 -21.34
C PHE A 172 -8.79 19.47 -21.71
N LEU A 173 -9.88 18.74 -21.91
CA LEU A 173 -11.18 19.27 -22.31
C LEU A 173 -12.20 18.99 -21.21
N LEU A 174 -12.86 20.05 -20.72
CA LEU A 174 -13.92 19.97 -19.72
C LEU A 174 -15.21 20.55 -20.30
N LYS A 175 -16.31 19.80 -20.16
CA LYS A 175 -17.65 20.25 -20.55
C LYS A 175 -18.64 20.05 -19.41
N THR A 176 -19.54 21.00 -19.21
CA THR A 176 -20.69 20.89 -18.30
C THR A 176 -21.96 20.94 -19.13
N SER A 177 -22.79 19.90 -19.05
CA SER A 177 -24.05 19.80 -19.81
C SER A 177 -23.88 20.09 -21.31
N GLY A 178 -22.81 19.55 -21.90
CA GLY A 178 -22.46 19.69 -23.33
C GLY A 178 -21.89 21.06 -23.74
N THR A 179 -21.68 21.99 -22.82
CA THR A 179 -20.98 23.26 -23.07
C THR A 179 -19.52 23.13 -22.68
N THR A 180 -18.58 23.41 -23.58
CA THR A 180 -17.14 23.45 -23.26
C THR A 180 -16.83 24.62 -22.35
N ASP A 181 -16.43 24.34 -21.11
CA ASP A 181 -16.04 25.35 -20.12
C ASP A 181 -14.55 25.67 -20.19
N LEU A 182 -13.74 24.67 -20.54
CA LEU A 182 -12.29 24.75 -20.63
C LEU A 182 -11.79 23.82 -21.74
N ASN A 183 -10.86 24.29 -22.56
CA ASN A 183 -10.12 23.49 -23.53
C ASN A 183 -8.66 23.96 -23.54
N GLN A 184 -7.75 23.13 -23.04
CA GLN A 184 -6.32 23.44 -22.89
C GLN A 184 -5.46 22.52 -23.76
N ASP A 185 -4.41 23.07 -24.35
CA ASP A 185 -3.20 22.34 -24.76
C ASP A 185 -2.12 22.49 -23.66
N ARG A 186 -1.22 21.52 -23.50
CA ARG A 186 -0.17 21.50 -22.45
C ARG A 186 1.20 21.03 -22.97
N ALA A 187 2.17 21.94 -22.97
CA ALA A 187 3.54 21.67 -23.40
C ALA A 187 4.39 21.03 -22.30
N HIS A 188 5.07 19.93 -22.62
CA HIS A 188 5.94 19.17 -21.71
C HIS A 188 7.38 19.11 -22.21
N ASN A 189 8.34 19.09 -21.30
CA ASN A 189 9.77 18.93 -21.64
C ASN A 189 10.22 17.45 -21.59
N PRO A 190 11.45 17.11 -22.02
CA PRO A 190 11.95 15.73 -22.04
C PRO A 190 12.09 15.02 -20.68
N VAL A 191 11.80 15.69 -19.55
CA VAL A 191 11.74 15.09 -18.21
C VAL A 191 10.33 15.10 -17.61
N ASN A 192 9.30 15.33 -18.44
CA ASN A 192 7.87 15.33 -18.08
C ASN A 192 7.43 16.47 -17.16
N GLU A 193 8.18 17.56 -17.08
CA GLU A 193 7.72 18.80 -16.44
C GLU A 193 6.77 19.55 -17.38
N ILE A 194 5.70 20.13 -16.83
CA ILE A 194 4.86 21.09 -17.59
C ILE A 194 5.69 22.36 -17.80
N THR A 195 5.65 22.89 -19.02
CA THR A 195 6.40 24.10 -19.45
C THR A 195 5.53 25.17 -20.12
N GLY A 196 4.25 24.86 -20.33
CA GLY A 196 3.26 25.81 -20.86
C GLY A 196 1.86 25.19 -20.79
N ILE A 197 0.86 25.99 -20.41
CA ILE A 197 -0.57 25.66 -20.52
C ILE A 197 -1.22 26.76 -21.38
N THR A 198 -2.01 26.38 -22.38
CA THR A 198 -2.65 27.37 -23.28
C THR A 198 -4.09 26.99 -23.61
N GLU A 199 -5.02 27.89 -23.30
CA GLU A 199 -6.45 27.68 -23.48
C GLU A 199 -6.99 28.30 -24.77
N THR A 200 -7.80 27.53 -25.51
CA THR A 200 -8.67 28.09 -26.56
C THR A 200 -10.02 28.54 -26.02
N THR A 201 -10.45 27.93 -24.90
CA THR A 201 -11.72 28.18 -24.21
C THR A 201 -11.47 28.09 -22.71
N GLY A 202 -12.11 28.96 -21.92
CA GLY A 202 -12.02 28.98 -20.46
C GLY A 202 -11.18 30.12 -19.90
N THR A 203 -10.88 30.06 -18.60
CA THR A 203 -9.95 31.00 -17.94
C THR A 203 -8.54 30.44 -18.05
N ALA A 204 -7.57 31.29 -18.41
CA ALA A 204 -6.18 30.89 -18.51
C ALA A 204 -5.58 30.46 -17.16
N TRP A 205 -4.83 29.35 -17.14
CA TRP A 205 -4.12 28.89 -15.95
C TRP A 205 -2.74 29.54 -15.86
N ILE A 206 -2.12 29.51 -14.69
CA ILE A 206 -0.70 29.85 -14.55
C ILE A 206 0.19 28.67 -14.94
N ASP A 207 1.31 28.93 -15.60
CA ASP A 207 2.32 27.91 -15.90
C ASP A 207 3.00 27.39 -14.62
N PRO A 208 3.07 26.07 -14.39
CA PRO A 208 3.88 25.50 -13.31
C PRO A 208 5.38 25.74 -13.56
N VAL A 209 6.10 26.20 -12.53
CA VAL A 209 7.54 26.50 -12.61
C VAL A 209 8.32 25.55 -11.71
N HIS A 210 9.26 24.79 -12.27
CA HIS A 210 9.99 23.71 -11.58
C HIS A 210 11.39 24.15 -11.13
N ASP A 211 11.89 23.59 -10.03
CA ASP A 211 13.30 23.68 -9.63
C ASP A 211 14.19 22.66 -10.36
N ARG A 212 15.48 22.64 -10.02
CA ARG A 212 16.47 21.73 -10.63
C ARG A 212 16.38 20.27 -10.18
N ALA A 213 15.48 19.95 -9.25
CA ALA A 213 15.15 18.60 -8.80
C ALA A 213 13.76 18.17 -9.29
N GLY A 214 13.08 19.00 -10.09
CA GLY A 214 11.74 18.72 -10.62
C GLY A 214 10.60 19.01 -9.64
N ASN A 215 10.84 19.76 -8.56
CA ASN A 215 9.75 20.18 -7.66
C ASN A 215 9.08 21.45 -8.21
N MET A 216 7.75 21.52 -8.21
CA MET A 216 7.00 22.73 -8.57
C MET A 216 7.20 23.82 -7.51
N THR A 217 7.97 24.85 -7.86
CA THR A 217 8.16 26.09 -7.06
C THR A 217 7.05 27.12 -7.29
N THR A 218 6.39 27.06 -8.45
CA THR A 218 5.08 27.67 -8.66
C THR A 218 4.14 26.56 -9.13
N VAL A 219 2.99 26.44 -8.47
CA VAL A 219 1.92 25.50 -8.84
C VAL A 219 0.61 26.29 -8.96
N PRO A 220 -0.28 25.99 -9.92
CA PRO A 220 -1.62 26.59 -9.96
C PRO A 220 -2.32 26.46 -8.61
N LYS A 221 -3.07 27.49 -8.22
CA LYS A 221 -3.87 27.47 -7.00
C LYS A 221 -5.19 26.72 -7.28
N PRO A 222 -5.48 25.58 -6.63
CA PRO A 222 -6.67 24.77 -6.94
C PRO A 222 -8.01 25.51 -6.88
N SER A 223 -8.14 26.49 -5.97
CA SER A 223 -9.33 27.34 -5.82
C SER A 223 -9.34 28.57 -6.75
N SER A 224 -8.26 28.84 -7.49
CA SER A 224 -8.17 29.93 -8.48
C SER A 224 -7.00 29.71 -9.45
N LEU A 225 -7.20 28.83 -10.44
CA LEU A 225 -6.13 28.27 -11.30
C LEU A 225 -5.33 29.28 -12.14
N ALA A 226 -5.86 30.49 -12.33
CA ALA A 226 -5.16 31.62 -12.95
C ALA A 226 -4.08 32.25 -12.04
N ASN A 227 -4.07 31.92 -10.75
CA ASN A 227 -3.11 32.37 -9.76
C ASN A 227 -2.21 31.19 -9.34
N GLY A 228 -0.97 31.49 -8.95
CA GLY A 228 0.00 30.48 -8.50
C GLY A 228 0.26 30.53 -7.00
N LEU A 229 0.27 29.37 -6.36
CA LEU A 229 0.91 29.19 -5.07
C LEU A 229 2.43 29.08 -5.27
N THR A 230 3.21 29.80 -4.47
CA THR A 230 4.67 29.68 -4.46
C THR A 230 5.08 28.68 -3.38
N CYS A 231 5.80 27.64 -3.77
CA CYS A 231 6.15 26.49 -2.94
C CYS A 231 7.66 26.43 -2.68
N LYS A 232 8.06 26.20 -1.42
CA LYS A 232 9.44 25.90 -1.04
C LYS A 232 9.59 24.44 -0.64
N TRP A 233 10.68 23.84 -1.07
CA TRP A 233 11.01 22.45 -0.83
C TRP A 233 12.31 22.34 -0.03
N ASP A 234 12.42 21.32 0.82
CA ASP A 234 13.64 21.05 1.58
C ASP A 234 14.65 20.19 0.79
N ALA A 235 15.83 19.95 1.38
CA ALA A 235 16.89 19.13 0.79
C ALA A 235 16.54 17.64 0.60
N TRP A 236 15.32 17.22 0.98
CA TRP A 236 14.79 15.87 0.79
C TRP A 236 13.55 15.86 -0.13
N ASN A 237 13.33 16.92 -0.91
CA ASN A 237 12.18 17.11 -1.81
C ASN A 237 10.82 17.04 -1.09
N ARG A 238 10.73 17.52 0.16
CA ARG A 238 9.47 17.66 0.91
C ARG A 238 9.01 19.12 0.88
N LEU A 239 7.71 19.35 0.67
CA LEU A 239 7.11 20.68 0.64
C LEU A 239 7.08 21.25 2.06
N VAL A 240 7.77 22.36 2.33
CA VAL A 240 7.90 22.92 3.69
C VAL A 240 7.23 24.29 3.88
N GLU A 241 7.00 25.05 2.82
CA GLU A 241 6.28 26.33 2.88
C GLU A 241 5.47 26.54 1.60
N VAL A 242 4.24 27.06 1.75
CA VAL A 242 3.37 27.45 0.65
C VAL A 242 2.91 28.89 0.86
N LYS A 243 2.99 29.70 -0.20
CA LYS A 243 2.56 31.09 -0.22
C LYS A 243 1.50 31.37 -1.27
N ASP A 244 0.59 32.28 -0.95
CA ASP A 244 -0.31 32.93 -1.91
C ASP A 244 0.16 34.39 -2.09
N GLY A 245 0.85 34.65 -3.21
CA GLY A 245 1.58 35.91 -3.40
C GLY A 245 2.62 36.16 -2.29
N ALA A 246 2.33 37.09 -1.38
CA ALA A 246 3.19 37.41 -0.25
C ALA A 246 2.86 36.62 1.04
N THR A 247 1.59 36.26 1.22
CA THR A 247 1.03 35.52 2.36
C THR A 247 1.69 34.16 2.48
N VAL A 248 2.08 33.73 3.68
CA VAL A 248 2.36 32.30 3.95
C VAL A 248 1.01 31.67 4.28
N VAL A 249 0.51 30.76 3.45
CA VAL A 249 -0.76 30.05 3.72
C VAL A 249 -0.54 28.76 4.49
N ALA A 250 0.62 28.11 4.30
CA ALA A 250 0.99 26.90 5.02
C ALA A 250 2.50 26.79 5.27
N VAL A 251 2.86 26.17 6.41
CA VAL A 251 4.21 25.65 6.69
C VAL A 251 4.07 24.21 7.19
N TYR A 252 4.97 23.31 6.78
CA TYR A 252 4.92 21.89 7.13
C TYR A 252 6.26 21.39 7.69
N GLU A 253 6.21 20.67 8.81
CA GLU A 253 7.39 20.07 9.46
C GLU A 253 7.28 18.55 9.50
N TYR A 254 8.43 17.88 9.36
CA TYR A 254 8.52 16.43 9.15
C TYR A 254 9.52 15.78 10.09
N ASP A 255 9.21 14.57 10.56
CA ASP A 255 10.16 13.75 11.32
C ASP A 255 11.25 13.11 10.44
N GLY A 256 12.18 12.40 11.09
CA GLY A 256 13.26 11.65 10.44
C GLY A 256 12.81 10.43 9.62
N LEU A 257 11.52 10.08 9.64
CA LEU A 257 10.88 9.09 8.78
C LEU A 257 10.06 9.76 7.66
N ALA A 258 10.24 11.07 7.46
CA ALA A 258 9.51 11.92 6.52
C ALA A 258 7.99 12.00 6.73
N ARG A 259 7.51 11.74 7.95
CA ARG A 259 6.10 11.88 8.32
C ARG A 259 5.85 13.32 8.75
N ARG A 260 4.85 14.01 8.16
CA ARG A 260 4.43 15.34 8.63
C ARG A 260 3.98 15.25 10.09
N VAL A 261 4.58 16.04 10.97
CA VAL A 261 4.33 16.04 12.42
C VAL A 261 3.78 17.35 12.96
N LYS A 262 3.96 18.46 12.22
CA LYS A 262 3.33 19.75 12.50
C LYS A 262 2.96 20.44 11.18
N SER A 263 1.83 21.14 11.16
CA SER A 263 1.53 22.18 10.18
C SER A 263 1.23 23.50 10.88
N HIS A 264 1.36 24.59 10.14
CA HIS A 264 0.95 25.94 10.51
C HIS A 264 0.10 26.51 9.37
N VAL A 265 -1.03 27.12 9.70
CA VAL A 265 -1.94 27.79 8.76
C VAL A 265 -2.15 29.24 9.19
N ASP A 266 -2.07 30.14 8.21
CA ASP A 266 -2.16 31.60 8.36
C ASP A 266 -2.91 32.18 7.15
N SER A 267 -4.17 32.57 7.35
CA SER A 267 -5.02 33.21 6.34
C SER A 267 -4.96 34.75 6.38
N GLN A 268 -4.15 35.33 7.28
CA GLN A 268 -4.21 36.76 7.61
C GLN A 268 -2.93 37.53 7.29
N SER A 269 -1.81 36.85 7.06
CA SER A 269 -0.58 37.42 6.52
C SER A 269 -0.78 37.97 5.10
N PRO A 270 -0.09 39.04 4.69
CA PRO A 270 0.78 39.92 5.49
C PRO A 270 -0.01 40.99 6.29
N GLY A 271 -1.35 40.92 6.32
CA GLY A 271 -2.22 41.88 7.01
C GLY A 271 -2.07 41.86 8.54
N ASN A 272 -1.74 40.71 9.12
CA ASN A 272 -1.29 40.57 10.50
C ASN A 272 -0.08 39.59 10.58
N PRO A 273 1.13 40.04 10.96
CA PRO A 273 2.28 39.16 11.15
C PRO A 273 2.12 38.14 12.28
N ASP A 274 1.24 38.41 13.25
CA ASP A 274 0.89 37.52 14.36
C ASP A 274 -0.43 36.76 14.06
N GLY A 275 -0.81 36.65 12.79
CA GLY A 275 -2.10 36.15 12.29
C GLY A 275 -2.27 34.63 12.27
N VAL A 276 -1.74 33.93 13.27
CA VAL A 276 -1.84 32.46 13.40
C VAL A 276 -3.30 32.04 13.50
N ASP A 277 -3.79 31.25 12.53
CA ASP A 277 -5.09 30.58 12.67
C ASP A 277 -4.94 29.26 13.45
N ALA A 278 -3.94 28.44 13.09
CA ALA A 278 -3.67 27.17 13.77
C ALA A 278 -2.23 26.66 13.57
N TYR A 279 -1.65 26.13 14.65
CA TYR A 279 -0.62 25.08 14.61
C TYR A 279 -1.28 23.74 14.91
N VAL A 280 -1.14 22.76 14.01
CA VAL A 280 -1.70 21.41 14.19
C VAL A 280 -0.55 20.41 14.30
N HIS A 281 -0.53 19.61 15.37
CA HIS A 281 0.45 18.55 15.61
C HIS A 281 -0.18 17.19 15.31
N PHE A 282 0.51 16.34 14.54
CA PHE A 282 -0.01 15.07 14.03
C PHE A 282 0.75 13.85 14.60
N PHE A 283 0.05 13.00 15.35
CA PHE A 283 0.62 11.80 15.95
C PHE A 283 0.32 10.57 15.10
N HIS A 284 1.36 9.89 14.62
CA HIS A 284 1.25 8.80 13.64
C HIS A 284 1.68 7.43 14.21
N ASN A 285 0.94 6.38 13.84
CA ASN A 285 1.33 4.99 14.12
C ASN A 285 2.47 4.52 13.18
N GLN A 286 2.87 3.24 13.31
CA GLN A 286 3.91 2.63 12.46
C GLN A 286 3.45 2.39 11.02
N GLY A 287 2.15 2.22 10.79
CA GLY A 287 1.53 2.17 9.45
C GLY A 287 1.34 3.55 8.82
N TRP A 288 1.89 4.62 9.42
CA TRP A 288 1.80 5.99 8.91
C TRP A 288 0.36 6.52 8.78
N GLN A 289 -0.53 6.02 9.64
CA GLN A 289 -1.89 6.53 9.84
C GLN A 289 -1.88 7.53 11.01
N GLU A 290 -2.64 8.62 10.91
CA GLU A 290 -2.85 9.56 12.01
C GLU A 290 -3.70 8.88 13.10
N LEU A 291 -3.23 8.88 14.35
CA LEU A 291 -4.03 8.42 15.49
C LEU A 291 -4.74 9.59 16.18
N GLU A 292 -4.05 10.72 16.30
CA GLU A 292 -4.49 11.87 17.08
C GLU A 292 -3.87 13.15 16.51
N SER A 293 -4.65 14.23 16.48
CA SER A 293 -4.14 15.59 16.22
C SER A 293 -4.50 16.55 17.36
N ARG A 294 -3.62 17.53 17.58
CA ARG A 294 -3.74 18.56 18.64
C ARG A 294 -3.52 19.94 18.04
N VAL A 295 -4.28 20.94 18.48
CA VAL A 295 -4.25 22.31 17.91
C VAL A 295 -3.84 23.36 18.94
N SER A 296 -3.07 24.37 18.49
CA SER A 296 -2.63 25.52 19.26
C SER A 296 -2.71 26.81 18.44
N ALA A 297 -3.04 27.93 19.09
CA ALA A 297 -2.92 29.29 18.51
C ALA A 297 -1.53 29.92 18.75
N SER A 298 -0.55 29.16 19.25
CA SER A 298 0.81 29.64 19.55
C SER A 298 1.86 28.56 19.29
N GLU A 299 2.90 28.93 18.55
CA GLU A 299 4.00 28.02 18.19
C GLU A 299 4.77 27.49 19.41
N ASN A 300 4.80 28.28 20.49
CA ASN A 300 5.63 28.04 21.66
C ASN A 300 5.01 27.06 22.66
N ILE A 301 3.84 26.48 22.35
CA ILE A 301 3.17 25.49 23.21
C ILE A 301 3.48 24.09 22.67
N GLY A 302 4.29 23.33 23.42
CA GLY A 302 4.58 21.93 23.09
C GLY A 302 3.32 21.07 23.14
N PRO A 303 3.15 20.09 22.23
CA PRO A 303 1.90 19.34 22.08
C PRO A 303 1.58 18.46 23.28
N GLU A 304 2.55 18.16 24.15
CA GLU A 304 2.33 17.53 25.45
C GLU A 304 1.48 18.37 26.42
N SER A 305 1.37 19.69 26.19
CA SER A 305 0.52 20.63 26.94
C SER A 305 -0.84 20.89 26.28
N LEU A 306 -1.11 20.29 25.11
CA LEU A 306 -2.36 20.42 24.36
C LEU A 306 -3.27 19.22 24.60
N GLN A 307 -4.58 19.42 24.54
CA GLN A 307 -5.56 18.34 24.48
C GLN A 307 -5.67 17.77 23.06
N PRO A 308 -6.13 16.52 22.88
CA PRO A 308 -6.56 16.03 21.56
C PRO A 308 -7.69 16.91 21.01
N GLN A 309 -7.69 17.13 19.70
CA GLN A 309 -8.78 17.73 18.95
C GLN A 309 -9.55 16.65 18.16
N TYR A 310 -8.82 15.75 17.51
CA TYR A 310 -9.37 14.63 16.75
C TYR A 310 -8.62 13.33 17.06
N GLN A 311 -9.31 12.20 16.99
CA GLN A 311 -8.75 10.86 17.01
C GLN A 311 -9.37 10.00 15.91
N TYR A 312 -8.56 9.15 15.25
CA TYR A 312 -9.00 8.33 14.10
C TYR A 312 -8.76 6.85 14.32
N VAL A 313 -9.77 6.02 14.03
CA VAL A 313 -9.68 4.55 14.00
C VAL A 313 -9.69 4.07 12.55
N TRP A 314 -8.83 3.11 12.20
CA TRP A 314 -8.57 2.73 10.81
C TRP A 314 -8.94 1.28 10.49
N SER A 315 -9.54 1.11 9.32
CA SER A 315 -10.06 -0.15 8.78
C SER A 315 -8.96 -1.15 8.47
N GLN A 316 -9.30 -2.44 8.51
CA GLN A 316 -8.46 -3.52 7.98
C GLN A 316 -8.61 -3.71 6.45
N ARG A 317 -9.53 -2.99 5.77
CA ARG A 317 -9.72 -3.09 4.31
C ARG A 317 -8.62 -2.41 3.49
N TYR A 318 -8.12 -1.26 3.95
CA TYR A 318 -7.09 -0.47 3.27
C TYR A 318 -6.38 0.44 4.27
N ILE A 319 -5.10 0.73 4.03
CA ILE A 319 -4.25 1.51 4.94
C ILE A 319 -4.73 2.96 5.13
N ASP A 320 -5.50 3.51 4.19
CA ASP A 320 -6.07 4.85 4.27
C ASP A 320 -7.60 4.86 4.38
N ALA A 321 -8.24 3.74 4.74
CA ALA A 321 -9.67 3.72 5.04
C ALA A 321 -9.90 4.00 6.55
N PRO A 322 -10.30 5.21 6.97
CA PRO A 322 -10.84 5.41 8.31
C PRO A 322 -12.13 4.63 8.51
N ILE A 323 -12.40 4.22 9.74
CA ILE A 323 -13.70 3.71 10.21
C ILE A 323 -14.50 4.90 10.77
N LEU A 324 -13.88 5.62 11.71
CA LEU A 324 -14.48 6.75 12.39
C LEU A 324 -13.43 7.81 12.75
N ARG A 325 -13.93 9.03 12.98
CA ARG A 325 -13.24 10.11 13.67
C ARG A 325 -14.04 10.47 14.91
N ASP A 326 -13.37 10.49 16.04
CA ASP A 326 -13.86 11.14 17.27
C ASP A 326 -13.23 12.53 17.41
N LYS A 327 -13.95 13.45 18.06
CA LYS A 327 -13.54 14.85 18.24
C LYS A 327 -13.76 15.31 19.68
N ASN A 328 -12.89 16.20 20.13
CA ASN A 328 -13.01 17.00 21.34
C ASN A 328 -13.53 18.41 20.98
N THR A 329 -14.45 18.96 21.77
CA THR A 329 -14.93 20.35 21.68
C THR A 329 -14.87 21.12 23.01
N ASP A 330 -14.52 20.44 24.10
CA ASP A 330 -14.55 20.90 25.49
C ASP A 330 -13.08 21.00 26.04
N THR A 331 -12.85 20.82 27.34
CA THR A 331 -11.56 21.00 28.02
C THR A 331 -11.07 19.77 28.81
N ASP A 332 -11.86 18.69 28.89
CA ASP A 332 -11.55 17.53 29.73
C ASP A 332 -10.39 16.66 29.19
N GLY A 333 -10.19 16.62 27.86
CA GLY A 333 -9.12 15.89 27.16
C GLY A 333 -9.55 14.56 26.53
N LEU A 334 -10.84 14.28 26.47
CA LEU A 334 -11.43 13.13 25.78
C LEU A 334 -11.87 13.50 24.36
N CYS A 335 -12.18 12.48 23.56
CA CYS A 335 -12.77 12.65 22.23
C CYS A 335 -14.05 11.80 22.19
N ASP A 336 -15.12 12.34 22.73
CA ASP A 336 -16.46 11.72 22.81
C ASP A 336 -17.62 12.69 22.54
N ASP A 337 -17.36 13.99 22.33
CA ASP A 337 -18.37 15.01 21.97
C ASP A 337 -19.05 14.76 20.60
N GLU A 338 -18.27 14.33 19.61
CA GLU A 338 -18.72 14.14 18.22
C GLU A 338 -17.98 12.96 17.60
N ARG A 339 -18.74 11.94 17.17
CA ARG A 339 -18.25 10.75 16.45
C ARG A 339 -18.87 10.71 15.06
N LEU A 340 -18.03 10.60 14.03
CA LEU A 340 -18.42 10.50 12.62
C LEU A 340 -17.88 9.20 12.02
N TYR A 341 -18.72 8.42 11.34
CA TYR A 341 -18.31 7.22 10.61
C TYR A 341 -18.12 7.51 9.12
N TYR A 342 -17.19 6.79 8.49
CA TYR A 342 -16.72 7.04 7.13
C TYR A 342 -17.17 5.93 6.18
N LEU A 343 -18.11 6.25 5.28
CA LEU A 343 -18.45 5.39 4.15
C LEU A 343 -17.53 5.73 2.97
N GLY A 344 -17.13 4.74 2.21
CA GLY A 344 -16.30 4.94 1.03
C GLY A 344 -16.43 3.83 0.00
N ASP A 345 -16.03 4.12 -1.24
CA ASP A 345 -16.28 3.27 -2.40
C ASP A 345 -15.18 2.22 -2.68
N ALA A 346 -15.28 1.51 -3.81
CA ALA A 346 -14.29 0.51 -4.22
C ALA A 346 -12.90 1.09 -4.59
N ASN A 347 -12.73 2.41 -4.62
CA ASN A 347 -11.44 3.10 -4.72
C ASN A 347 -10.93 3.60 -3.37
N PHE A 348 -11.66 3.37 -2.28
CA PHE A 348 -11.43 3.97 -0.96
C PHE A 348 -11.53 5.50 -0.97
N ASN A 349 -12.28 6.08 -1.92
CA ASN A 349 -12.74 7.46 -1.80
C ASN A 349 -13.78 7.52 -0.69
N ILE A 350 -13.68 8.47 0.24
CA ILE A 350 -14.76 8.72 1.21
C ILE A 350 -15.96 9.30 0.46
N THR A 351 -17.10 8.62 0.46
CA THR A 351 -18.31 9.02 -0.28
C THR A 351 -19.35 9.67 0.60
N THR A 352 -19.46 9.28 1.87
CA THR A 352 -20.43 9.82 2.82
C THR A 352 -19.88 9.78 4.24
N LEU A 353 -20.13 10.84 5.02
CA LEU A 353 -20.05 10.81 6.48
C LEU A 353 -21.43 10.56 7.05
N ILE A 354 -21.53 9.66 8.02
CA ILE A 354 -22.74 9.39 8.80
C ILE A 354 -22.50 9.68 10.29
N ASP A 355 -23.58 9.95 11.03
CA ASP A 355 -23.57 10.06 12.49
C ASP A 355 -23.60 8.69 13.20
N THR A 356 -23.70 8.72 14.52
CA THR A 356 -23.84 7.53 15.39
C THR A 356 -25.20 6.84 15.31
N SER A 357 -26.10 7.25 14.42
CA SER A 357 -27.43 6.69 14.20
C SER A 357 -27.67 6.31 12.72
N GLY A 358 -26.60 6.28 11.91
CA GLY A 358 -26.62 5.85 10.52
C GLY A 358 -27.00 6.94 9.52
N ASP A 359 -27.41 8.13 9.97
CA ASP A 359 -27.92 9.17 9.09
C ASP A 359 -26.80 9.96 8.39
N PRO A 360 -26.92 10.21 7.07
CA PRO A 360 -25.90 10.93 6.31
C PRO A 360 -25.87 12.41 6.68
N LEU A 361 -24.65 12.96 6.74
CA LEU A 361 -24.38 14.33 7.18
C LEU A 361 -23.78 15.21 6.06
N GLU A 362 -22.90 14.59 5.28
CA GLU A 362 -22.14 15.21 4.19
C GLU A 362 -21.72 14.14 3.19
N ARG A 363 -21.80 14.45 1.89
CA ARG A 363 -21.60 13.51 0.79
C ARG A 363 -20.59 14.06 -0.21
N TYR A 364 -19.87 13.19 -0.89
CA TYR A 364 -18.66 13.53 -1.61
C TYR A 364 -18.64 12.87 -2.99
N VAL A 365 -18.24 13.65 -4.00
CA VAL A 365 -18.12 13.20 -5.40
C VAL A 365 -16.78 13.68 -5.93
N TYR A 366 -16.08 12.84 -6.68
CA TYR A 366 -14.76 13.15 -7.21
C TYR A 366 -14.75 12.95 -8.72
N THR A 367 -14.04 13.77 -9.49
CA THR A 367 -13.65 13.33 -10.84
C THR A 367 -12.62 12.19 -10.73
N PRO A 368 -12.30 11.45 -11.81
CA PRO A 368 -11.40 10.30 -11.72
C PRO A 368 -10.04 10.63 -11.10
N TYR A 369 -9.51 11.82 -11.38
CA TYR A 369 -8.26 12.35 -10.83
C TYR A 369 -8.43 13.14 -9.51
N GLY A 370 -9.59 13.05 -8.85
CA GLY A 370 -9.77 13.52 -7.48
C GLY A 370 -10.21 14.97 -7.30
N VAL A 371 -10.77 15.62 -8.33
CA VAL A 371 -11.37 16.96 -8.17
C VAL A 371 -12.68 16.81 -7.41
N LEU A 372 -12.69 17.29 -6.16
CA LEU A 372 -13.78 17.09 -5.19
C LEU A 372 -14.95 18.06 -5.40
N THR A 373 -16.17 17.54 -5.22
CA THR A 373 -17.42 18.28 -4.99
C THR A 373 -18.06 17.76 -3.70
N ILE A 374 -18.33 18.65 -2.74
CA ILE A 374 -19.00 18.32 -1.48
C ILE A 374 -20.50 18.65 -1.60
N TYR A 375 -21.36 17.78 -1.10
CA TYR A 375 -22.81 17.91 -1.03
C TYR A 375 -23.30 17.77 0.41
N ASP A 376 -24.48 18.31 0.68
CA ASP A 376 -25.24 17.93 1.88
C ASP A 376 -25.71 16.46 1.87
N ALA A 377 -26.23 16.02 3.02
CA ALA A 377 -26.87 14.73 3.24
C ALA A 377 -27.89 14.31 2.17
N THR A 378 -28.54 15.28 1.53
CA THR A 378 -29.69 15.13 0.64
C THR A 378 -29.34 15.34 -0.84
N TRP A 379 -28.05 15.34 -1.19
CA TRP A 379 -27.52 15.61 -2.55
C TRP A 379 -27.96 16.97 -3.15
N SER A 380 -28.55 17.87 -2.35
CA SER A 380 -29.35 18.99 -2.84
C SER A 380 -28.56 20.29 -2.94
N ASN A 381 -27.68 20.57 -1.97
CA ASN A 381 -26.83 21.76 -1.97
C ASN A 381 -25.35 21.36 -2.03
N ILE A 382 -24.60 22.02 -2.93
CA ILE A 382 -23.14 21.92 -3.01
C ILE A 382 -22.52 22.83 -1.95
N ARG A 383 -21.46 22.35 -1.26
CA ARG A 383 -20.69 23.08 -0.26
C ARG A 383 -19.29 23.42 -0.79
N SER A 384 -18.76 24.58 -0.42
CA SER A 384 -17.39 25.00 -0.75
C SER A 384 -16.33 24.44 0.20
N ALA A 385 -16.74 23.95 1.37
CA ALA A 385 -15.89 23.33 2.38
C ALA A 385 -16.72 22.31 3.21
N SER A 386 -16.05 21.39 3.91
CA SER A 386 -16.71 20.43 4.80
C SER A 386 -17.29 21.14 6.03
N SER A 387 -18.58 20.95 6.31
CA SER A 387 -19.22 21.43 7.55
C SER A 387 -18.69 20.74 8.81
N TYR A 388 -18.02 19.59 8.65
CA TYR A 388 -17.50 18.75 9.73
C TYR A 388 -15.98 18.83 9.88
N SER A 389 -15.32 19.72 9.14
CA SER A 389 -13.85 19.82 9.07
C SER A 389 -13.20 18.46 8.72
N ASN A 390 -13.76 17.74 7.74
CA ASN A 390 -13.21 16.47 7.30
C ASN A 390 -11.96 16.69 6.44
N ALA A 391 -10.84 16.14 6.91
CA ALA A 391 -9.57 16.16 6.20
C ALA A 391 -9.41 15.01 5.19
N TYR A 392 -9.98 13.83 5.47
CA TYR A 392 -9.75 12.61 4.68
C TYR A 392 -10.85 12.39 3.62
N THR A 393 -10.48 12.40 2.35
CA THR A 393 -11.44 12.44 1.23
C THR A 393 -11.08 11.49 0.06
N TYR A 394 -10.46 11.99 -1.01
CA TYR A 394 -10.12 11.21 -2.20
C TYR A 394 -9.07 10.13 -1.86
N THR A 395 -9.32 8.86 -2.23
CA THR A 395 -8.49 7.68 -1.87
C THR A 395 -8.08 7.60 -0.38
N GLY A 396 -8.85 8.22 0.53
CA GLY A 396 -8.53 8.28 1.96
C GLY A 396 -7.41 9.28 2.32
N ARG A 397 -7.07 10.20 1.41
CA ARG A 397 -5.99 11.17 1.59
C ARG A 397 -6.43 12.44 2.29
N GLN A 398 -5.48 13.02 3.02
CA GLN A 398 -5.62 14.34 3.62
C GLN A 398 -5.63 15.41 2.52
N LEU A 399 -6.70 16.19 2.48
CA LEU A 399 -6.81 17.42 1.70
C LEU A 399 -6.38 18.59 2.60
N ASP A 400 -5.33 19.29 2.20
CA ASP A 400 -4.80 20.46 2.90
C ASP A 400 -5.63 21.68 2.48
N THR A 401 -6.75 21.92 3.18
CA THR A 401 -7.80 22.87 2.78
C THR A 401 -7.34 24.31 2.52
N GLU A 402 -6.24 24.72 3.15
CA GLU A 402 -5.61 26.03 2.98
C GLU A 402 -4.87 26.17 1.64
N THR A 403 -4.44 25.06 1.04
CA THR A 403 -3.79 25.02 -0.29
C THR A 403 -4.69 24.42 -1.38
N GLY A 404 -5.63 23.54 -1.01
CA GLY A 404 -6.38 22.69 -1.94
C GLY A 404 -5.59 21.50 -2.50
N LEU A 405 -4.39 21.24 -2.00
CA LEU A 405 -3.52 20.13 -2.43
C LEU A 405 -3.73 18.90 -1.55
N PHE A 406 -3.41 17.72 -2.08
CA PHE A 406 -3.49 16.47 -1.32
C PHE A 406 -2.12 16.01 -0.81
N TYR A 407 -2.04 15.72 0.49
CA TYR A 407 -0.84 15.15 1.11
C TYR A 407 -0.81 13.62 0.94
N TYR A 408 0.03 13.16 0.00
CA TYR A 408 0.31 11.76 -0.30
C TYR A 408 1.62 11.30 0.36
N ARG A 409 1.78 11.55 1.67
CA ARG A 409 2.94 11.09 2.48
C ARG A 409 4.30 11.57 1.96
N HIS A 410 4.88 10.89 0.97
CA HIS A 410 6.14 11.28 0.31
C HIS A 410 6.00 12.36 -0.77
N ARG A 411 4.81 12.57 -1.33
CA ARG A 411 4.55 13.58 -2.38
C ARG A 411 3.31 14.42 -2.07
N VAL A 412 3.17 15.52 -2.78
CA VAL A 412 1.98 16.38 -2.79
C VAL A 412 1.31 16.26 -4.17
N TYR A 413 0.00 16.09 -4.20
CA TYR A 413 -0.78 15.79 -5.41
C TYR A 413 -1.76 16.91 -5.76
N HIS A 414 -1.84 17.27 -7.04
CA HIS A 414 -2.68 18.35 -7.54
C HIS A 414 -3.76 17.79 -8.49
N SER A 415 -4.98 17.62 -7.99
CA SER A 415 -6.05 16.86 -8.67
C SER A 415 -6.45 17.42 -10.04
N GLN A 416 -6.53 18.74 -10.22
CA GLN A 416 -6.85 19.37 -11.52
C GLN A 416 -5.69 19.28 -12.55
N LEU A 417 -4.48 18.91 -12.11
CA LEU A 417 -3.35 18.61 -13.00
C LEU A 417 -3.17 17.09 -13.22
N GLY A 418 -3.89 16.25 -12.47
CA GLY A 418 -3.81 14.79 -12.54
C GLY A 418 -2.46 14.20 -12.16
N ARG A 419 -1.58 14.97 -11.49
CA ARG A 419 -0.17 14.60 -11.29
C ARG A 419 0.39 15.13 -9.98
N PHE A 420 1.53 14.58 -9.57
CA PHE A 420 2.25 15.05 -8.38
C PHE A 420 2.99 16.37 -8.66
N ALA A 421 3.20 17.17 -7.61
CA ALA A 421 3.94 18.44 -7.65
C ALA A 421 5.46 18.26 -7.50
N SER A 422 5.94 17.03 -7.31
CA SER A 422 7.36 16.67 -7.28
C SER A 422 7.58 15.28 -7.89
N THR A 423 8.80 15.01 -8.33
CA THR A 423 9.21 13.73 -8.92
C THR A 423 9.11 12.59 -7.92
N ASP A 424 8.78 11.38 -8.39
CA ASP A 424 8.81 10.16 -7.57
C ASP A 424 10.18 9.95 -6.89
N PRO A 425 10.25 9.87 -5.55
CA PRO A 425 11.51 9.58 -4.85
C PRO A 425 11.95 8.11 -4.95
N VAL A 426 11.16 7.23 -5.58
CA VAL A 426 11.62 5.90 -6.07
C VAL A 426 12.31 6.02 -7.44
N GLY A 427 12.07 7.10 -8.19
CA GLY A 427 12.58 7.28 -9.54
C GLY A 427 11.92 6.34 -10.55
N TYR A 428 12.69 5.91 -11.55
CA TYR A 428 12.17 5.20 -12.72
C TYR A 428 11.84 3.70 -12.51
N GLU A 429 11.85 3.19 -11.27
CA GLU A 429 11.53 1.77 -11.00
C GLU A 429 10.02 1.48 -11.16
N GLU A 430 9.15 2.45 -10.90
CA GLU A 430 7.68 2.31 -10.98
C GLU A 430 7.07 2.82 -12.30
N ASN A 431 7.65 3.87 -12.89
CA ASN A 431 7.13 4.52 -14.09
C ASN A 431 8.21 5.34 -14.81
N VAL A 432 8.14 5.43 -16.14
CA VAL A 432 8.97 6.35 -16.96
C VAL A 432 8.63 7.83 -16.71
N ASN A 433 7.44 8.12 -16.18
CA ASN A 433 6.96 9.46 -15.88
C ASN A 433 6.87 9.66 -14.36
N LEU A 434 7.84 10.38 -13.80
CA LEU A 434 8.02 10.57 -12.35
C LEU A 434 6.91 11.41 -11.69
N PHE A 435 6.06 12.08 -12.46
CA PHE A 435 4.93 12.87 -11.96
C PHE A 435 3.58 12.14 -12.08
N CYS A 436 3.53 11.06 -12.87
CA CYS A 436 2.30 10.38 -13.26
C CYS A 436 1.58 9.77 -12.04
N TYR A 437 0.32 10.17 -11.83
CA TYR A 437 -0.52 9.57 -10.82
C TYR A 437 -1.19 8.29 -11.33
N SER A 438 -1.09 7.20 -10.55
CA SER A 438 -1.85 5.95 -10.76
C SER A 438 -1.82 5.41 -12.21
N ARG A 439 -0.67 5.50 -12.89
CA ARG A 439 -0.44 5.10 -14.30
C ARG A 439 -1.47 5.68 -15.29
N CYS A 440 -1.95 6.90 -15.05
CA CYS A 440 -3.04 7.56 -15.80
C CYS A 440 -4.35 6.74 -15.82
N SER A 441 -4.56 5.84 -14.86
CA SER A 441 -5.76 4.99 -14.78
C SER A 441 -6.29 4.96 -13.32
N PRO A 442 -6.67 6.13 -12.75
CA PRO A 442 -7.04 6.25 -11.33
C PRO A 442 -8.37 5.56 -10.99
N ALA A 443 -9.21 5.29 -11.99
CA ALA A 443 -10.36 4.40 -11.82
C ALA A 443 -9.91 2.99 -11.38
N VAL A 444 -8.79 2.48 -11.90
CA VAL A 444 -8.24 1.14 -11.64
C VAL A 444 -7.29 1.12 -10.43
N TYR A 445 -6.39 2.08 -10.31
CA TYR A 445 -5.30 2.08 -9.30
C TYR A 445 -5.51 3.07 -8.13
N THR A 446 -4.64 3.01 -7.11
CA THR A 446 -4.40 4.08 -6.10
C THR A 446 -2.90 4.21 -5.80
N ASP A 447 -2.46 5.31 -5.18
CA ASP A 447 -1.13 5.41 -4.55
C ASP A 447 -1.29 5.50 -3.02
N SER A 448 -0.80 4.47 -2.32
CA SER A 448 -0.88 4.35 -0.86
C SER A 448 0.23 5.11 -0.10
N THR A 449 1.22 5.68 -0.79
CA THR A 449 2.47 6.16 -0.15
C THR A 449 3.09 7.42 -0.77
N GLY A 450 2.61 7.87 -1.93
CA GLY A 450 3.27 8.87 -2.76
C GLY A 450 4.55 8.34 -3.41
N LYS A 451 4.59 7.04 -3.75
CA LYS A 451 5.83 6.34 -4.19
C LYS A 451 5.63 5.17 -5.16
N GLY A 452 4.39 4.74 -5.42
CA GLY A 452 4.16 3.50 -6.18
C GLY A 452 2.70 3.12 -6.26
N ILE A 453 2.38 2.25 -7.20
CA ILE A 453 0.98 1.91 -7.53
C ILE A 453 0.51 0.72 -6.71
N TRP A 454 -0.64 0.85 -6.06
CA TRP A 454 -1.36 -0.28 -5.48
C TRP A 454 -2.52 -0.73 -6.38
N SER A 455 -2.50 -2.02 -6.73
CA SER A 455 -3.53 -2.69 -7.54
C SER A 455 -4.67 -3.18 -6.63
N LYS A 456 -5.90 -2.74 -6.90
CA LYS A 456 -7.08 -2.98 -6.02
C LYS A 456 -7.53 -4.42 -5.96
N TYR A 457 -7.16 -5.20 -6.98
CA TYR A 457 -7.39 -6.63 -7.07
C TYR A 457 -6.06 -7.28 -7.41
N PRO A 458 -5.67 -8.41 -6.80
CA PRO A 458 -4.50 -9.14 -7.25
C PRO A 458 -4.78 -9.65 -8.67
N THR A 459 -4.26 -8.95 -9.68
CA THR A 459 -4.29 -9.49 -11.04
C THR A 459 -3.43 -10.76 -11.08
N TRP A 460 -3.62 -11.57 -12.12
CA TRP A 460 -2.78 -12.76 -12.31
C TRP A 460 -1.30 -12.41 -12.59
N LEU A 461 -0.98 -11.12 -12.82
CA LEU A 461 0.39 -10.56 -12.90
C LEU A 461 0.86 -9.95 -11.56
N ASP A 462 0.00 -9.34 -10.75
CA ASP A 462 0.37 -8.87 -9.38
C ASP A 462 0.78 -10.03 -8.45
N ARG A 463 0.65 -11.28 -8.93
CA ARG A 463 1.27 -12.47 -8.36
C ARG A 463 2.64 -12.81 -8.94
N ASP A 464 3.42 -11.77 -9.29
CA ASP A 464 4.88 -11.73 -9.15
C ASP A 464 5.29 -11.94 -7.67
N LEU A 465 5.01 -13.17 -7.20
CA LEU A 465 5.91 -13.86 -6.30
C LEU A 465 7.30 -13.72 -6.93
N SER A 466 8.26 -13.12 -6.21
CA SER A 466 9.62 -12.97 -6.73
C SER A 466 10.14 -14.32 -7.23
N ALA A 467 11.07 -14.32 -8.18
CA ALA A 467 11.66 -15.58 -8.68
C ALA A 467 12.19 -16.45 -7.52
N GLU A 468 12.64 -15.82 -6.43
CA GLU A 468 13.04 -16.44 -5.17
C GLU A 468 11.85 -17.08 -4.41
N ALA A 469 10.69 -16.42 -4.30
CA ALA A 469 9.49 -16.99 -3.69
C ALA A 469 8.85 -18.11 -4.55
N ILE A 470 8.94 -18.02 -5.88
CA ILE A 470 8.57 -19.12 -6.79
C ILE A 470 9.54 -20.29 -6.61
N GLN A 471 10.85 -20.04 -6.55
CA GLN A 471 11.85 -21.08 -6.31
C GLN A 471 11.69 -21.72 -4.93
N GLU A 472 11.43 -20.96 -3.87
CA GLU A 472 11.17 -21.50 -2.53
C GLU A 472 9.93 -22.41 -2.52
N LEU A 473 8.86 -22.04 -3.25
CA LEU A 473 7.67 -22.89 -3.41
C LEU A 473 7.99 -24.19 -4.18
N ILE A 474 8.79 -24.11 -5.25
CA ILE A 474 9.25 -25.26 -6.04
C ILE A 474 10.14 -26.17 -5.20
N ASP A 475 11.13 -25.62 -4.49
CA ASP A 475 12.06 -26.37 -3.62
C ASP A 475 11.29 -27.10 -2.51
N ARG A 476 10.29 -26.43 -1.92
CA ARG A 476 9.40 -26.98 -0.90
C ARG A 476 8.49 -28.13 -1.37
N GLU A 477 8.26 -28.28 -2.69
CA GLU A 477 7.56 -29.41 -3.31
C GLU A 477 8.49 -30.42 -4.01
N THR A 478 9.73 -30.05 -4.34
CA THR A 478 10.74 -30.93 -4.95
C THR A 478 11.64 -31.63 -3.93
N ASP A 479 11.72 -31.12 -2.69
CA ASP A 479 12.49 -31.68 -1.58
C ASP A 479 12.46 -33.24 -1.54
N PRO A 480 13.61 -33.90 -1.79
CA PRO A 480 13.73 -35.36 -1.74
C PRO A 480 13.42 -35.96 -0.36
N ILE A 481 13.57 -35.19 0.73
CA ILE A 481 13.29 -35.63 2.09
C ILE A 481 11.77 -35.71 2.28
N ARG A 482 11.03 -34.62 2.10
CA ARG A 482 9.55 -34.63 2.11
C ARG A 482 8.94 -35.64 1.15
N ARG A 483 9.50 -35.82 -0.05
CA ARG A 483 9.02 -36.86 -0.99
C ARG A 483 9.20 -38.27 -0.44
N LYS A 484 10.29 -38.57 0.26
CA LYS A 484 10.47 -39.83 1.01
C LYS A 484 9.52 -39.96 2.19
N GLU A 485 9.30 -38.89 2.95
CA GLU A 485 8.37 -38.88 4.09
C GLU A 485 6.92 -39.12 3.65
N LEU A 486 6.42 -38.37 2.66
CA LEU A 486 5.09 -38.56 2.07
C LEU A 486 4.91 -39.97 1.49
N GLY A 487 5.92 -40.50 0.79
CA GLY A 487 5.91 -41.88 0.29
C GLY A 487 5.87 -42.92 1.41
N THR A 488 6.55 -42.66 2.53
CA THR A 488 6.59 -43.54 3.71
C THR A 488 5.27 -43.47 4.49
N ALA A 489 4.72 -42.27 4.68
CA ALA A 489 3.40 -42.04 5.28
C ALA A 489 2.28 -42.71 4.47
N LYS A 490 2.33 -42.67 3.12
CA LYS A 490 1.41 -43.43 2.25
C LYS A 490 1.48 -44.94 2.54
N LYS A 491 2.69 -45.51 2.56
CA LYS A 491 2.92 -46.93 2.87
C LYS A 491 2.43 -47.32 4.27
N ILE A 492 2.71 -46.51 5.29
CA ILE A 492 2.24 -46.73 6.68
C ILE A 492 0.71 -46.68 6.74
N LYS A 493 0.07 -45.68 6.11
CA LYS A 493 -1.40 -45.54 6.07
C LYS A 493 -2.06 -46.73 5.37
N GLU A 494 -1.45 -47.25 4.31
CA GLU A 494 -1.94 -48.43 3.59
C GLU A 494 -1.72 -49.74 4.38
N GLN A 495 -0.56 -49.92 5.03
CA GLN A 495 -0.33 -51.05 5.94
C GLN A 495 -1.31 -51.02 7.13
N THR A 496 -1.56 -49.85 7.71
CA THR A 496 -2.54 -49.64 8.79
C THR A 496 -3.96 -50.00 8.34
N LYS A 497 -4.33 -49.66 7.10
CA LYS A 497 -5.61 -50.08 6.50
C LYS A 497 -5.68 -51.61 6.38
N ARG A 498 -4.69 -52.25 5.75
CA ARG A 498 -4.61 -53.72 5.62
C ARG A 498 -4.63 -54.43 6.98
N LEU A 499 -4.08 -53.84 8.03
CA LEU A 499 -4.11 -54.39 9.39
C LEU A 499 -5.52 -54.27 10.02
N LYS A 500 -6.17 -53.11 9.90
CA LYS A 500 -7.56 -52.90 10.34
C LYS A 500 -8.54 -53.81 9.61
N ASP A 501 -8.33 -54.04 8.31
CA ASP A 501 -9.16 -54.92 7.50
C ASP A 501 -8.95 -56.41 7.88
N LYS A 502 -7.72 -56.83 8.20
CA LYS A 502 -7.47 -58.16 8.80
C LYS A 502 -8.15 -58.35 10.16
N ILE A 503 -8.10 -57.34 11.03
CA ILE A 503 -8.77 -57.37 12.36
C ILE A 503 -10.30 -57.49 12.19
N ARG A 504 -10.89 -56.78 11.22
CA ARG A 504 -12.33 -56.91 10.89
C ARG A 504 -12.68 -58.24 10.21
N GLY A 505 -11.77 -58.84 9.45
CA GLY A 505 -11.97 -60.11 8.75
C GLY A 505 -11.87 -61.37 9.62
N GLY A 506 -11.27 -61.29 10.82
CA GLY A 506 -11.01 -62.46 11.68
C GLY A 506 -12.23 -63.07 12.41
N GLY A 507 -13.43 -62.51 12.22
CA GLY A 507 -14.59 -62.73 13.10
C GLY A 507 -15.61 -63.81 12.66
N ARG A 508 -15.21 -65.01 12.24
CA ARG A 508 -16.17 -66.14 12.06
C ARG A 508 -15.52 -67.53 12.12
N ARG A 509 -16.23 -68.48 12.76
CA ARG A 509 -15.80 -69.82 13.24
C ARG A 509 -14.91 -69.75 14.50
N GLY A 510 -15.21 -70.42 15.62
CA GLY A 510 -16.48 -71.08 16.00
C GLY A 510 -16.32 -72.12 17.12
N GLY A 511 -17.06 -71.97 18.22
CA GLY A 511 -17.22 -72.99 19.27
C GLY A 511 -16.11 -73.03 20.34
N GLY A 512 -16.50 -72.90 21.61
CA GLY A 512 -15.59 -73.04 22.77
C GLY A 512 -16.13 -72.32 24.01
N ARG A 513 -16.57 -73.08 25.02
CA ARG A 513 -17.14 -72.57 26.27
C ARG A 513 -16.22 -72.90 27.45
N LEU A 514 -15.67 -71.88 28.10
CA LEU A 514 -15.16 -71.91 29.48
C LEU A 514 -15.05 -70.46 29.98
N GLY A 515 -15.04 -70.23 31.29
CA GLY A 515 -14.97 -68.90 31.91
C GLY A 515 -13.79 -68.77 32.87
N GLY A 516 -13.43 -67.53 33.22
CA GLY A 516 -12.33 -67.21 34.13
C GLY A 516 -12.17 -65.70 34.32
N GLY A 517 -11.59 -65.30 35.44
CA GLY A 517 -11.42 -63.89 35.83
C GLY A 517 -10.32 -63.12 35.09
N ALA A 518 -10.18 -61.84 35.46
CA ALA A 518 -9.34 -60.86 34.77
C ALA A 518 -7.82 -61.10 34.85
N ALA A 519 -7.10 -60.72 33.79
CA ALA A 519 -5.74 -60.16 33.85
C ALA A 519 -5.41 -59.38 32.55
N GLY A 520 -4.46 -58.44 32.64
CA GLY A 520 -4.15 -57.41 31.63
C GLY A 520 -3.54 -57.86 30.29
N GLY A 521 -3.32 -56.88 29.40
CA GLY A 521 -2.71 -57.12 28.09
C GLY A 521 -2.90 -56.04 27.01
N ALA A 522 -3.07 -54.75 27.35
CA ALA A 522 -3.14 -53.69 26.34
C ALA A 522 -1.73 -53.28 25.87
N ILE A 523 -1.36 -53.64 24.64
CA ILE A 523 -0.05 -53.28 24.06
C ILE A 523 -0.07 -51.80 23.63
N LEU A 524 0.64 -50.96 24.38
CA LEU A 524 0.85 -49.54 24.03
C LEU A 524 1.89 -49.42 22.91
N ILE A 525 1.43 -49.27 21.66
CA ILE A 525 2.30 -48.90 20.54
C ILE A 525 2.56 -47.39 20.63
N VAL A 526 3.69 -47.01 21.22
CA VAL A 526 4.17 -45.62 21.23
C VAL A 526 4.66 -45.25 19.83
N LEU A 527 3.80 -44.61 19.04
CA LEU A 527 4.21 -43.92 17.82
C LEU A 527 4.84 -42.58 18.20
N ALA A 528 6.17 -42.57 18.35
CA ALA A 528 6.93 -41.34 18.52
C ALA A 528 6.89 -40.54 17.21
N TYR A 529 6.07 -39.49 17.18
CA TYR A 529 6.20 -38.40 16.21
C TYR A 529 7.32 -37.45 16.67
N PRO A 530 8.18 -36.94 15.78
CA PRO A 530 9.13 -35.89 16.13
C PRO A 530 8.35 -34.58 16.38
N GLY A 531 8.05 -34.31 17.64
CA GLY A 531 7.42 -33.06 18.06
C GLY A 531 8.44 -31.92 18.11
N THR A 532 8.27 -30.90 17.28
CA THR A 532 8.91 -29.60 17.46
C THR A 532 8.06 -28.75 18.41
N CYS A 533 8.43 -28.74 19.69
CA CYS A 533 7.81 -27.90 20.71
C CYS A 533 8.25 -26.43 20.54
N TYR A 534 7.34 -25.47 20.68
CA TYR A 534 7.68 -24.05 20.67
C TYR A 534 6.79 -23.22 21.61
N ALA A 535 7.28 -22.97 22.83
CA ALA A 535 6.82 -21.95 23.80
C ALA A 535 7.60 -22.15 25.14
N PRO A 536 7.77 -21.12 25.99
CA PRO A 536 7.72 -19.67 25.75
C PRO A 536 8.98 -18.91 26.25
N GLN A 537 8.95 -17.57 26.13
CA GLN A 537 9.90 -16.59 26.70
C GLN A 537 9.90 -16.63 28.27
N PRO A 538 10.95 -16.15 28.99
CA PRO A 538 11.11 -14.70 29.25
C PRO A 538 12.54 -14.13 29.38
N ASP A 539 12.57 -12.79 29.31
CA ASP A 539 13.55 -11.76 29.72
C ASP A 539 14.74 -12.11 30.66
N PHE A 540 15.91 -11.49 30.44
CA PHE A 540 16.32 -10.24 31.15
C PHE A 540 17.71 -9.69 30.74
N ARG A 541 18.01 -8.44 31.14
CA ARG A 541 19.33 -7.79 31.05
C ARG A 541 20.31 -8.29 32.16
N PRO A 542 21.63 -8.04 32.04
CA PRO A 542 22.64 -8.99 32.54
C PRO A 542 23.06 -8.83 34.00
N CYS A 543 23.58 -9.90 34.59
CA CYS A 543 24.49 -9.85 35.75
C CYS A 543 25.45 -11.05 35.78
N ASN A 544 26.57 -10.93 36.51
CA ASN A 544 27.63 -11.95 36.58
C ASN A 544 27.23 -13.17 37.43
N CYS A 545 27.73 -14.36 37.09
CA CYS A 545 28.49 -15.17 38.05
C CYS A 545 29.23 -16.39 37.47
N SER A 546 30.42 -16.60 38.01
CA SER A 546 31.43 -17.64 37.75
C SER A 546 30.93 -19.09 37.80
N CYS A 547 31.41 -19.94 36.88
CA CYS A 547 31.40 -21.39 37.03
C CYS A 547 32.66 -21.89 37.77
N ARG A 548 32.48 -22.83 38.71
CA ARG A 548 33.55 -23.44 39.53
C ARG A 548 33.69 -24.92 39.14
N ILE A 549 34.91 -25.40 38.94
CA ILE A 549 35.20 -26.74 38.41
C ILE A 549 35.61 -27.72 39.52
N THR A 550 35.06 -28.93 39.48
CA THR A 550 35.54 -30.16 40.15
C THR A 550 35.27 -31.34 39.21
N THR A 551 36.23 -31.84 38.41
CA THR A 551 37.42 -32.68 38.72
C THR A 551 37.12 -34.17 38.90
N ASP A 552 37.56 -34.97 37.91
CA ASP A 552 38.29 -36.25 38.02
C ASP A 552 38.89 -36.52 36.61
N THR A 553 40.21 -36.38 36.39
CA THR A 553 41.28 -37.41 36.47
C THR A 553 41.14 -38.55 35.45
N LEU A 554 42.08 -38.90 34.57
CA LEU A 554 43.49 -38.53 34.24
C LEU A 554 43.73 -38.86 32.73
N GLU A 555 44.86 -38.69 32.02
CA GLU A 555 46.28 -38.31 32.27
C GLU A 555 46.71 -37.19 31.28
N GLN A 556 47.47 -36.17 31.69
CA GLN A 556 48.94 -36.02 31.54
C GLN A 556 49.58 -36.24 30.14
N THR A 557 50.02 -35.14 29.52
CA THR A 557 51.44 -34.97 29.12
C THR A 557 51.79 -33.47 29.06
N TRP A 558 53.08 -33.13 29.26
CA TRP A 558 53.63 -31.77 29.30
C TRP A 558 54.38 -31.45 27.97
N PHE A 559 54.88 -30.25 27.63
CA PHE A 559 55.16 -29.01 28.37
C PHE A 559 55.14 -27.76 27.45
N GLN A 560 55.30 -26.55 28.00
CA GLN A 560 55.44 -25.29 27.24
C GLN A 560 56.86 -25.05 26.68
N LYS A 561 56.96 -24.10 25.72
CA LYS A 561 57.80 -22.86 25.79
C LYS A 561 58.64 -22.59 24.52
N TYR A 562 58.43 -21.45 23.84
CA TYR A 562 59.41 -20.33 23.77
C TYR A 562 58.85 -19.06 23.11
N ILE A 563 59.57 -17.96 23.32
CA ILE A 563 59.35 -16.59 22.80
C ILE A 563 60.58 -16.21 21.97
N GLY A 564 60.42 -15.53 20.84
CA GLY A 564 61.52 -14.79 20.19
C GLY A 564 61.52 -14.77 18.65
N ASN A 565 61.34 -13.58 18.08
CA ASN A 565 61.79 -13.21 16.73
C ASN A 565 63.34 -13.04 16.76
N PRO A 566 64.15 -13.17 15.67
CA PRO A 566 64.03 -12.29 14.48
C PRO A 566 64.54 -12.83 13.10
N PHE A 567 64.37 -12.00 12.06
CA PHE A 567 65.11 -11.92 10.77
C PHE A 567 65.26 -13.15 9.82
N GLY A 568 65.05 -12.89 8.52
CA GLY A 568 66.01 -13.34 7.47
C GLY A 568 65.58 -14.43 6.47
N ASP A 569 65.09 -13.98 5.31
CA ASP A 569 65.27 -14.52 3.95
C ASP A 569 65.35 -16.04 3.64
N ASN A 570 64.43 -16.44 2.73
CA ASN A 570 64.65 -17.31 1.56
C ASN A 570 65.32 -18.69 1.73
N MET A 571 64.52 -19.75 1.53
CA MET A 571 64.90 -20.79 0.57
C MET A 571 63.75 -21.18 -0.37
N ILE A 572 64.13 -21.41 -1.63
CA ILE A 572 63.28 -21.75 -2.78
C ILE A 572 63.27 -23.28 -2.96
N SER A 573 62.13 -23.90 -3.30
CA SER A 573 62.06 -24.94 -4.35
C SER A 573 60.68 -25.63 -4.48
N ARG A 574 60.06 -25.47 -5.67
CA ARG A 574 59.21 -26.41 -6.43
C ARG A 574 58.01 -27.11 -5.75
N THR A 575 56.76 -26.89 -6.18
CA THR A 575 56.12 -27.15 -7.51
C THR A 575 55.58 -28.58 -7.66
N VAL A 576 54.26 -28.68 -7.79
CA VAL A 576 53.54 -29.70 -8.57
C VAL A 576 52.56 -28.95 -9.48
N THR A 577 52.42 -29.38 -10.73
CA THR A 577 51.62 -28.71 -11.78
C THR A 577 50.58 -29.64 -12.39
N THR A 578 49.34 -29.17 -12.47
CA THR A 578 48.29 -29.55 -13.43
C THR A 578 47.20 -28.47 -13.37
N GLU A 579 46.55 -28.05 -14.46
CA GLU A 579 46.94 -28.03 -15.88
C GLU A 579 46.10 -26.91 -16.54
N VAL A 580 46.62 -26.21 -17.56
CA VAL A 580 45.91 -25.07 -18.17
C VAL A 580 45.98 -25.19 -19.69
N GLU A 581 44.81 -25.27 -20.33
CA GLU A 581 44.66 -25.00 -21.76
C GLU A 581 44.12 -23.58 -21.97
N ASN A 582 44.68 -22.88 -22.95
CA ASN A 582 44.32 -21.49 -23.27
C ASN A 582 43.10 -21.44 -24.19
N LEU A 583 42.40 -20.30 -24.22
CA LEU A 583 42.17 -19.53 -25.46
C LEU A 583 41.51 -18.17 -25.18
N GLY A 584 41.90 -17.13 -25.94
CA GLY A 584 41.13 -15.89 -26.12
C GLY A 584 41.50 -14.71 -25.22
N GLU A 585 42.29 -13.77 -25.74
CA GLU A 585 42.27 -12.38 -25.27
C GLU A 585 41.06 -11.64 -25.85
N MET A 586 40.44 -10.73 -25.07
CA MET A 586 39.58 -9.67 -25.61
C MET A 586 39.93 -8.33 -24.97
N THR A 587 40.47 -7.42 -25.77
CA THR A 587 40.71 -6.03 -25.38
C THR A 587 39.40 -5.23 -25.38
N VAL A 588 38.95 -4.77 -24.21
CA VAL A 588 37.84 -3.82 -24.08
C VAL A 588 38.38 -2.40 -24.16
N THR A 589 37.87 -1.60 -25.10
CA THR A 589 38.24 -0.19 -25.27
C THR A 589 37.28 0.71 -24.50
N GLN A 590 37.81 1.49 -23.54
CA GLN A 590 37.19 2.64 -22.86
C GLN A 590 35.71 2.55 -22.45
N CYS A 591 35.45 2.34 -21.15
CA CYS A 591 34.26 2.87 -20.49
C CYS A 591 34.59 4.17 -19.74
N TYR A 592 33.68 5.16 -19.78
CA TYR A 592 33.85 6.44 -19.10
C TYR A 592 33.64 6.30 -17.59
N MET A 593 34.61 6.74 -16.79
CA MET A 593 34.40 7.02 -15.37
C MET A 593 33.75 8.40 -15.20
N ARG A 594 32.69 8.49 -14.37
CA ARG A 594 32.16 9.78 -13.91
C ARG A 594 31.74 9.75 -12.44
N GLY A 595 32.72 9.48 -11.56
CA GLY A 595 32.63 9.86 -10.16
C GLY A 595 33.19 11.26 -9.96
N SER A 596 32.43 12.17 -9.36
CA SER A 596 32.92 13.45 -8.84
C SER A 596 33.14 13.34 -7.34
N PHE A 597 34.40 13.32 -6.91
CA PHE A 597 34.78 13.57 -5.53
C PHE A 597 34.74 15.08 -5.27
N GLU A 598 34.26 15.49 -4.10
CA GLU A 598 34.82 16.62 -3.38
C GLU A 598 35.13 16.17 -1.94
N GLU A 599 36.19 16.72 -1.37
CA GLU A 599 36.79 16.26 -0.12
C GLU A 599 36.31 17.10 1.07
N THR A 600 36.14 16.48 2.24
CA THR A 600 36.34 17.19 3.51
C THR A 600 36.76 16.23 4.61
N GLU A 601 38.07 16.17 4.89
CA GLU A 601 38.56 15.57 6.13
C GLU A 601 38.35 16.52 7.31
N TRP A 602 37.89 16.02 8.46
CA TRP A 602 38.35 16.45 9.78
C TRP A 602 38.21 15.29 10.78
N VAL A 603 39.13 15.21 11.75
CA VAL A 603 39.41 13.98 12.52
C VAL A 603 39.21 14.18 14.03
N SER A 604 38.44 13.30 14.68
CA SER A 604 38.82 12.57 15.91
C SER A 604 37.64 11.78 16.49
N GLY A 605 37.92 10.66 17.18
CA GLY A 605 36.94 9.89 17.95
C GLY A 605 36.87 8.42 17.55
N ASP A 606 37.47 7.54 18.36
CA ASP A 606 37.57 6.11 18.10
C ASP A 606 36.20 5.40 18.02
N HIS A 607 35.96 4.61 16.98
CA HIS A 607 35.42 3.22 17.03
C HIS A 607 35.18 2.66 15.61
N TYR A 608 36.00 1.70 15.17
CA TYR A 608 35.79 1.01 13.89
C TYR A 608 34.81 -0.18 14.03
N PHE A 609 33.68 -0.13 13.33
CA PHE A 609 32.83 -1.29 13.06
C PHE A 609 32.97 -1.73 11.60
N THR A 610 33.66 -2.84 11.35
CA THR A 610 33.75 -3.46 10.02
C THR A 610 32.44 -4.17 9.68
N ARG A 611 31.57 -3.53 8.89
CA ARG A 611 30.34 -4.15 8.37
C ARG A 611 30.63 -4.85 7.03
N THR A 612 30.73 -6.17 7.05
CA THR A 612 31.01 -6.99 5.85
C THR A 612 29.80 -7.04 4.91
N THR A 613 29.64 -6.04 4.05
CA THR A 613 28.61 -6.03 3.00
C THR A 613 29.09 -6.83 1.79
N SER A 614 28.51 -8.02 1.58
CA SER A 614 28.73 -8.82 0.37
C SER A 614 28.09 -8.16 -0.85
N LYS A 615 28.86 -7.39 -1.62
CA LYS A 615 28.43 -6.87 -2.93
C LYS A 615 28.40 -8.01 -3.95
N VAL A 616 27.22 -8.40 -4.40
CA VAL A 616 27.05 -9.29 -5.56
C VAL A 616 27.04 -8.43 -6.82
N CYS A 617 28.13 -8.45 -7.58
CA CYS A 617 28.12 -7.89 -8.94
C CYS A 617 27.34 -8.84 -9.85
N ARG A 618 26.23 -8.37 -10.43
CA ARG A 618 25.59 -9.02 -11.59
C ARG A 618 26.05 -8.30 -12.86
N CYS A 619 26.80 -8.97 -13.72
CA CYS A 619 27.02 -8.50 -15.08
C CYS A 619 25.78 -8.82 -15.91
N LEU A 620 25.09 -7.80 -16.42
CA LEU A 620 23.97 -8.01 -17.33
C LEU A 620 24.51 -8.13 -18.76
N ALA A 621 24.39 -9.31 -19.36
CA ALA A 621 24.67 -9.50 -20.78
C ALA A 621 23.44 -9.07 -21.59
N VAL A 622 23.56 -8.01 -22.38
CA VAL A 622 22.53 -7.61 -23.35
C VAL A 622 22.77 -8.36 -24.65
N VAL A 623 21.79 -9.14 -25.09
CA VAL A 623 21.72 -9.68 -26.45
C VAL A 623 20.82 -8.75 -27.25
N ASP A 624 21.38 -8.13 -28.30
CA ASP A 624 20.65 -7.23 -29.18
C ASP A 624 19.98 -8.04 -30.30
N GLU A 625 18.77 -8.55 -30.04
CA GLU A 625 17.95 -9.22 -31.06
C GLU A 625 17.35 -8.18 -32.03
N ARG A 626 18.13 -7.79 -33.03
CA ARG A 626 17.63 -7.06 -34.20
C ARG A 626 18.08 -7.72 -35.50
N ASN A 627 17.08 -7.89 -36.38
CA ASN A 627 17.07 -8.57 -37.67
C ASN A 627 17.00 -10.10 -37.54
N GLY A 628 15.84 -10.66 -37.91
CA GLY A 628 15.70 -12.06 -38.26
C GLY A 628 15.70 -12.21 -39.79
N ASP A 629 16.33 -13.27 -40.27
CA ASP A 629 16.23 -13.78 -41.64
C ASP A 629 16.12 -15.32 -41.56
N GLU A 630 15.29 -15.93 -42.39
CA GLU A 630 15.00 -17.37 -42.33
C GLU A 630 16.13 -18.20 -42.96
N ALA A 631 16.86 -18.97 -42.13
CA ALA A 631 17.89 -19.89 -42.60
C ALA A 631 17.26 -21.14 -43.27
N ASN A 632 17.26 -21.16 -44.61
CA ASN A 632 16.83 -22.32 -45.38
C ASN A 632 17.73 -23.54 -45.14
N THR A 633 17.14 -24.66 -44.73
CA THR A 633 17.78 -25.99 -44.66
C THR A 633 17.18 -26.93 -45.69
N ASP A 634 17.98 -27.85 -46.24
CA ASP A 634 17.45 -28.94 -47.07
C ASP A 634 16.69 -30.00 -46.25
N SER A 635 16.07 -30.97 -46.93
CA SER A 635 15.24 -32.01 -46.31
C SER A 635 16.00 -32.98 -45.41
N ASP A 636 17.33 -32.98 -45.46
CA ASP A 636 18.21 -33.85 -44.66
C ASP A 636 19.03 -33.05 -43.63
N GLY A 637 18.75 -31.73 -43.49
CA GLY A 637 19.20 -30.89 -42.38
C GLY A 637 20.63 -30.36 -42.48
N ASN A 638 21.23 -30.30 -43.67
CA ASN A 638 22.59 -29.76 -43.83
C ASN A 638 22.58 -28.27 -44.16
N ALA A 639 23.55 -27.53 -43.61
CA ALA A 639 23.74 -26.11 -43.88
C ALA A 639 24.54 -25.90 -45.17
N ILE A 640 24.01 -25.07 -46.08
CA ILE A 640 24.68 -24.69 -47.32
C ILE A 640 25.59 -23.49 -47.04
N ALA A 641 26.87 -23.57 -47.41
CA ALA A 641 27.84 -22.50 -47.24
C ALA A 641 28.14 -21.80 -48.57
N GLU A 642 27.76 -20.52 -48.69
CA GLU A 642 28.26 -19.62 -49.74
C GLU A 642 29.32 -18.65 -49.19
N SER A 643 30.14 -18.08 -50.08
CA SER A 643 31.37 -17.36 -49.73
C SER A 643 31.50 -16.04 -50.49
N GLY A 644 31.85 -14.93 -49.82
CA GLY A 644 32.22 -13.72 -50.53
C GLY A 644 32.45 -12.45 -49.69
N SER A 645 33.72 -12.14 -49.44
CA SER A 645 34.33 -10.79 -49.39
C SER A 645 33.53 -9.56 -48.88
N THR A 646 34.09 -8.94 -47.84
CA THR A 646 33.98 -7.51 -47.51
C THR A 646 34.55 -6.60 -48.63
N PRO A 647 34.24 -5.29 -48.66
CA PRO A 647 34.87 -4.31 -47.74
C PRO A 647 34.01 -3.88 -46.54
#